data_AF-A0A4Q7CXW0-F1
#
_entry.id   AF-A0A4Q7CXW0-F1
#
_cell.length_a   1.000
_cell.length_b   1.000
_cell.length_c   1.000
_cell.angle_alpha   90.00
_cell.angle_beta   90.00
_cell.angle_gamma   90.00
#
_symmetry.space_group_name_H-M   'P 1'
#
loop_
_entity.id
_entity.type
_entity.pdbx_description
1 polymer ?
#
loop_
_entity_poly.entity_id
_entity_poly.type
_entity_poly.pdbx_seq_one_letter_code
_entity_poly.pdbx_strand_id
1 'polypeptide(L)'
;MLRVPSPVSTQPPLYDTAAVLQRQLHMQPGPSSPGTLPLQRDVRWIADHIVQQLEPLGGDQRHRLAIEALHQRLCNSQQRLELSVDELPGFYAFFKKAEHLLKQHRTRRHPDIEADYTLCRALKWQFRAAISDGRHQRLTQRLLTSLAYVRKGGERSNHRHVGIDYPLESTRQLSAGPHLAIDSHLHTAPDQRVHSTRVIALQGKLKSTLTDLSEGRSEQQLSLGHVMSRTYASLEHYADSRSGSLRTSLSESIGRTLGQLRELVSDHRHLHRHRAYSALSQPYVRQALKRAGLAAVELPVLHPPSAPIIREKGIALTLHSKVAMDFFSVLNVNSTLTLTLQRTRLSKVLDILGLHDMAPALALQHMTGSKRQDDDAVTLLTAMNTHVADSSRRFTLRASARLPASALNRGLSADHRHACALLERYVRLKANSRIDPEQDNAIRALIDQHRVLLRPDSLKVYRLTAPSRTLSGSSGITASSQAGSGKGVTIEISHRKRDDPHLSGDYLTIDIAPLKPADALKKSLRQALSAIGEQTFEWDHLIRSISESLLNPAKPSHTQVLVKIKHGEPVVLLTRHTLSKARDLTLPHPAEQHSGLDLQSLRTRKTLRQEHVGDQSLDHLLPVARHCLQSSKQSHAWDAYLQQHADDVQALLDRIGEQHPGTVLSSELDALKRITPALASAVDTLTRQARTAAAAPTAENRSQALAAFNAVLAGYLPHYEAKVSEAWTLS
;
A
#
# COMPACT_ATOMS: atom_id res chain seq x y z
N MET A 1 68.01 -25.66 12.15
CA MET A 1 67.36 -26.80 12.86
C MET A 1 67.09 -26.37 14.29
N LEU A 2 65.85 -26.03 14.62
CA LEU A 2 65.45 -25.55 15.96
C LEU A 2 64.26 -26.36 16.45
N ARG A 3 64.43 -26.93 17.65
CA ARG A 3 63.51 -27.82 18.36
C ARG A 3 62.27 -27.06 18.87
N VAL A 4 61.13 -27.73 18.74
CA VAL A 4 59.84 -27.36 19.33
C VAL A 4 59.79 -27.78 20.81
N PRO A 5 59.31 -26.92 21.73
CA PRO A 5 58.72 -27.35 22.99
C PRO A 5 57.19 -27.17 23.01
N SER A 6 56.51 -28.13 23.62
CA SER A 6 55.05 -28.25 23.79
C SER A 6 54.43 -27.11 24.60
N PRO A 7 53.16 -26.72 24.35
CA PRO A 7 52.46 -25.77 25.20
C PRO A 7 51.78 -26.43 26.40
N VAL A 8 51.88 -25.71 27.53
CA VAL A 8 51.37 -25.99 28.87
C VAL A 8 49.84 -25.85 28.92
N SER A 9 49.21 -26.77 29.67
CA SER A 9 47.80 -26.73 30.08
C SER A 9 47.52 -25.55 31.02
N THR A 10 46.51 -24.74 30.70
CA THR A 10 45.90 -23.78 31.65
C THR A 10 44.37 -23.81 31.48
N GLN A 11 43.69 -24.50 32.39
CA GLN A 11 42.28 -24.23 32.68
C GLN A 11 42.19 -23.04 33.66
N PRO A 12 41.27 -22.08 33.45
CA PRO A 12 40.76 -21.23 34.52
C PRO A 12 39.36 -21.68 35.00
N PRO A 13 38.93 -21.25 36.21
CA PRO A 13 37.97 -21.97 37.05
C PRO A 13 36.49 -21.71 36.73
N LEU A 14 35.66 -22.68 37.13
CA LEU A 14 34.25 -22.89 36.76
C LEU A 14 33.20 -22.06 37.54
N TYR A 15 33.53 -20.94 38.19
CA TYR A 15 32.62 -20.34 39.19
C TYR A 15 32.09 -18.92 38.97
N ASP A 16 32.21 -18.31 37.79
CA ASP A 16 31.70 -16.93 37.57
C ASP A 16 30.74 -16.74 36.38
N THR A 17 30.34 -17.80 35.68
CA THR A 17 29.46 -17.69 34.50
C THR A 17 27.97 -17.55 34.83
N ALA A 18 27.52 -18.04 35.99
CA ALA A 18 26.09 -17.99 36.37
C ALA A 18 25.63 -16.56 36.75
N ALA A 19 26.47 -15.78 37.42
CA ALA A 19 26.15 -14.41 37.85
C ALA A 19 26.15 -13.40 36.68
N VAL A 20 26.99 -13.64 35.67
CA VAL A 20 27.01 -12.84 34.43
C VAL A 20 25.82 -13.17 33.53
N LEU A 21 25.39 -14.43 33.47
CA LEU A 21 24.18 -14.85 32.75
C LEU A 21 22.89 -14.31 33.38
N GLN A 22 22.80 -14.21 34.71
CA GLN A 22 21.63 -13.61 35.38
C GLN A 22 21.51 -12.09 35.18
N ARG A 23 22.62 -11.37 34.99
CA ARG A 23 22.59 -9.92 34.68
C ARG A 23 22.19 -9.62 33.24
N GLN A 24 22.44 -10.52 32.29
CA GLN A 24 21.98 -10.35 30.89
C GLN A 24 20.50 -10.69 30.68
N LEU A 25 19.86 -11.37 31.63
CA LEU A 25 18.43 -11.73 31.57
C LEU A 25 17.47 -10.58 31.98
N HIS A 26 17.98 -9.43 32.45
CA HIS A 26 17.15 -8.32 32.95
C HIS A 26 17.20 -7.03 32.10
N MET A 27 17.78 -7.04 30.91
CA MET A 27 17.72 -5.89 30.01
C MET A 27 16.43 -5.96 29.18
N GLN A 28 15.47 -5.10 29.49
CA GLN A 28 14.29 -4.86 28.64
C GLN A 28 14.76 -4.58 27.19
N PRO A 29 14.13 -5.19 26.17
CA PRO A 29 14.54 -4.97 24.80
C PRO A 29 14.17 -3.54 24.36
N GLY A 30 15.20 -2.77 24.01
CA GLY A 30 15.05 -1.54 23.22
C GLY A 30 14.52 -1.85 21.81
N PRO A 31 14.16 -0.82 21.03
CA PRO A 31 13.43 -0.98 19.78
C PRO A 31 14.20 -1.82 18.76
N SER A 32 13.53 -2.85 18.25
CA SER A 32 14.05 -3.85 17.32
C SER A 32 14.43 -3.28 15.95
N SER A 33 15.62 -3.63 15.47
CA SER A 33 16.05 -3.41 14.07
C SER A 33 15.19 -4.22 13.09
N PRO A 34 14.88 -3.69 11.89
CA PRO A 34 14.10 -4.43 10.90
C PRO A 34 14.89 -5.64 10.38
N GLY A 35 14.41 -6.85 10.72
CA GLY A 35 14.98 -8.12 10.26
C GLY A 35 15.54 -9.02 11.36
N THR A 36 15.46 -8.64 12.63
CA THR A 36 15.91 -9.48 13.74
C THR A 36 14.84 -9.63 14.83
N LEU A 37 14.72 -10.85 15.36
CA LEU A 37 13.86 -11.22 16.48
C LEU A 37 14.77 -11.76 17.59
N PRO A 38 14.71 -11.25 18.82
CA PRO A 38 15.51 -11.79 19.91
C PRO A 38 14.97 -13.17 20.29
N LEU A 39 15.73 -14.23 20.03
CA LEU A 39 15.41 -15.57 20.56
C LEU A 39 15.84 -15.64 22.03
N GLN A 40 15.08 -16.34 22.88
CA GLN A 40 15.52 -16.65 24.26
C GLN A 40 16.46 -17.88 24.32
N ARG A 41 16.52 -18.71 23.27
CA ARG A 41 17.47 -19.83 23.10
C ARG A 41 17.82 -20.06 21.62
N ASP A 42 19.03 -20.53 21.37
CA ASP A 42 19.58 -20.79 20.03
C ASP A 42 18.83 -21.94 19.30
N VAL A 43 18.51 -21.75 18.02
CA VAL A 43 17.88 -22.74 17.13
C VAL A 43 18.71 -24.02 16.98
N ARG A 44 20.02 -23.94 17.24
CA ARG A 44 20.94 -25.10 17.20
C ARG A 44 20.53 -26.22 18.15
N TRP A 45 19.82 -25.92 19.24
CA TRP A 45 19.26 -26.93 20.14
C TRP A 45 18.23 -27.85 19.46
N ILE A 46 17.50 -27.33 18.46
CA ILE A 46 16.60 -28.16 17.64
C ILE A 46 17.44 -29.15 16.80
N ALA A 47 18.59 -28.71 16.29
CA ALA A 47 19.48 -29.57 15.51
C ALA A 47 20.15 -30.62 16.40
N ASP A 48 20.62 -30.26 17.61
CA ASP A 48 21.18 -31.19 18.60
C ASP A 48 20.18 -32.29 18.96
N HIS A 49 18.94 -31.91 19.30
CA HIS A 49 17.88 -32.84 19.63
C HIS A 49 17.60 -33.80 18.45
N ILE A 50 17.54 -33.30 17.22
CA ILE A 50 17.30 -34.15 16.05
C ILE A 50 18.49 -35.06 15.78
N VAL A 51 19.74 -34.64 15.99
CA VAL A 51 20.89 -35.55 15.89
C VAL A 51 20.78 -36.69 16.89
N GLN A 52 20.46 -36.41 18.16
CA GLN A 52 20.25 -37.44 19.19
C GLN A 52 19.17 -38.46 18.80
N GLN A 53 18.07 -38.01 18.17
CA GLN A 53 17.01 -38.92 17.68
C GLN A 53 17.44 -39.75 16.46
N LEU A 54 18.42 -39.28 15.68
CA LEU A 54 18.94 -39.95 14.49
C LEU A 54 20.06 -40.96 14.80
N GLU A 55 20.82 -40.76 15.89
CA GLU A 55 21.90 -41.64 16.34
C GLU A 55 21.54 -43.14 16.43
N PRO A 56 20.36 -43.54 16.98
CA PRO A 56 19.98 -44.95 17.10
C PRO A 56 19.52 -45.58 15.78
N LEU A 57 19.27 -44.81 14.71
CA LEU A 57 18.57 -45.31 13.52
C LEU A 57 19.42 -46.10 12.51
N GLY A 58 20.71 -46.36 12.78
CA GLY A 58 21.49 -47.37 12.05
C GLY A 58 21.51 -47.25 10.51
N GLY A 59 21.33 -46.04 9.97
CA GLY A 59 21.26 -45.79 8.53
C GLY A 59 22.63 -45.77 7.84
N ASP A 60 22.61 -45.75 6.49
CA ASP A 60 23.79 -45.69 5.62
C ASP A 60 24.83 -44.66 6.12
N GLN A 61 26.04 -45.13 6.44
CA GLN A 61 27.09 -44.38 7.13
C GLN A 61 27.43 -43.06 6.43
N ARG A 62 27.27 -43.02 5.10
CA ARG A 62 27.47 -41.82 4.26
C ARG A 62 26.46 -40.71 4.57
N HIS A 63 25.19 -41.06 4.80
CA HIS A 63 24.14 -40.08 5.10
C HIS A 63 24.28 -39.53 6.52
N ARG A 64 24.67 -40.38 7.48
CA ARG A 64 24.93 -40.00 8.86
C ARG A 64 26.11 -39.02 8.98
N LEU A 65 27.26 -39.36 8.40
CA LEU A 65 28.44 -38.48 8.33
C LEU A 65 28.12 -37.13 7.67
N ALA A 66 27.24 -37.12 6.67
CA ALA A 66 26.86 -35.91 5.96
C ALA A 66 25.83 -35.03 6.71
N ILE A 67 25.15 -35.57 7.73
CA ILE A 67 24.30 -34.84 8.68
C ILE A 67 25.18 -34.31 9.82
N GLU A 68 26.07 -35.14 10.37
CA GLU A 68 27.04 -34.76 11.41
C GLU A 68 27.97 -33.63 10.92
N ALA A 69 28.47 -33.69 9.68
CA ALA A 69 29.26 -32.60 9.11
C ALA A 69 28.47 -31.28 8.93
N LEU A 70 27.17 -31.36 8.61
CA LEU A 70 26.32 -30.16 8.55
C LEU A 70 26.03 -29.63 9.95
N HIS A 71 25.80 -30.50 10.92
CA HIS A 71 25.58 -30.16 12.32
C HIS A 71 26.82 -29.49 12.92
N GLN A 72 28.02 -30.06 12.73
CA GLN A 72 29.29 -29.46 13.14
C GLN A 72 29.49 -28.09 12.49
N ARG A 73 29.20 -27.94 11.19
CA ARG A 73 29.29 -26.64 10.51
C ARG A 73 28.32 -25.60 11.09
N LEU A 74 27.12 -26.02 11.50
CA LEU A 74 26.12 -25.15 12.14
C LEU A 74 26.47 -24.84 13.61
N CYS A 75 27.19 -25.72 14.29
CA CYS A 75 27.62 -25.53 15.68
C CYS A 75 28.94 -24.76 15.83
N ASN A 76 29.80 -24.77 14.79
CA ASN A 76 31.09 -24.07 14.77
C ASN A 76 30.99 -22.55 14.51
N SER A 77 29.83 -22.04 14.10
CA SER A 77 29.57 -20.58 14.05
C SER A 77 29.38 -20.02 15.46
N GLN A 78 29.63 -18.72 15.69
CA GLN A 78 29.42 -18.12 17.04
C GLN A 78 27.98 -18.33 17.52
N GLN A 79 27.79 -18.74 18.78
CA GLN A 79 26.47 -18.84 19.40
C GLN A 79 25.83 -17.45 19.45
N ARG A 80 24.67 -17.31 18.82
CA ARG A 80 23.93 -16.05 18.76
C ARG A 80 22.45 -16.35 18.92
N LEU A 81 21.76 -15.47 19.63
CA LEU A 81 20.30 -15.49 19.79
C LEU A 81 19.57 -15.09 18.49
N GLU A 82 20.30 -14.79 17.42
CA GLU A 82 19.74 -14.39 16.13
C GLU A 82 20.43 -15.20 15.03
N LEU A 83 19.63 -15.86 14.19
CA LEU A 83 20.10 -16.55 13.00
C LEU A 83 20.35 -15.55 11.88
N SER A 84 21.56 -15.54 11.33
CA SER A 84 21.85 -14.77 10.13
C SER A 84 21.13 -15.36 8.91
N VAL A 85 20.81 -14.50 7.93
CA VAL A 85 20.21 -14.93 6.64
C VAL A 85 21.10 -15.96 5.93
N ASP A 86 22.41 -15.92 6.19
CA ASP A 86 23.41 -16.81 5.59
C ASP A 86 23.45 -18.21 6.22
N GLU A 87 23.00 -18.37 7.47
CA GLU A 87 22.90 -19.67 8.16
C GLU A 87 21.61 -20.43 7.80
N LEU A 88 20.53 -19.74 7.40
CA LEU A 88 19.23 -20.36 7.07
C LEU A 88 19.31 -21.47 6.00
N PRO A 89 20.09 -21.33 4.90
CA PRO A 89 20.28 -22.41 3.93
C PRO A 89 20.92 -23.67 4.53
N GLY A 90 21.80 -23.51 5.52
CA GLY A 90 22.44 -24.61 6.24
C GLY A 90 21.41 -25.42 7.04
N PHE A 91 20.56 -24.75 7.81
CA PHE A 91 19.47 -25.40 8.55
C PHE A 91 18.46 -26.08 7.61
N TYR A 92 18.09 -25.44 6.50
CA TYR A 92 17.24 -26.08 5.50
C TYR A 92 17.87 -27.35 4.92
N ALA A 93 19.17 -27.33 4.61
CA ALA A 93 19.89 -28.49 4.11
C ALA A 93 19.96 -29.61 5.15
N PHE A 94 20.21 -29.27 6.42
CA PHE A 94 20.20 -30.19 7.56
C PHE A 94 18.85 -30.91 7.70
N PHE A 95 17.74 -30.17 7.86
CA PHE A 95 16.42 -30.79 8.03
C PHE A 95 15.95 -31.55 6.79
N LYS A 96 16.39 -31.14 5.59
CA LYS A 96 16.13 -31.90 4.35
C LYS A 96 16.84 -33.26 4.36
N LYS A 97 18.09 -33.33 4.85
CA LYS A 97 18.82 -34.61 4.98
C LYS A 97 18.26 -35.47 6.11
N ALA A 98 17.97 -34.88 7.27
CA ALA A 98 17.32 -35.57 8.39
C ALA A 98 15.97 -36.18 7.97
N GLU A 99 15.12 -35.44 7.25
CA GLU A 99 13.87 -35.97 6.67
C GLU A 99 14.14 -37.16 5.75
N HIS A 100 15.20 -37.12 4.94
CA HIS A 100 15.51 -38.21 4.00
C HIS A 100 15.91 -39.49 4.73
N LEU A 101 16.72 -39.39 5.79
CA LEU A 101 17.13 -40.51 6.62
C LEU A 101 15.91 -41.09 7.34
N LEU A 102 15.14 -40.26 8.06
CA LEU A 102 13.93 -40.70 8.76
C LEU A 102 12.93 -41.39 7.83
N LYS A 103 12.81 -40.92 6.58
CA LYS A 103 11.94 -41.53 5.57
C LYS A 103 12.24 -43.00 5.33
N GLN A 104 13.50 -43.43 5.41
CA GLN A 104 13.92 -44.81 5.15
C GLN A 104 13.47 -45.77 6.26
N HIS A 105 13.28 -45.26 7.48
CA HIS A 105 12.93 -46.06 8.66
C HIS A 105 11.44 -45.96 9.05
N ARG A 106 10.61 -45.33 8.19
CA ARG A 106 9.17 -45.19 8.44
C ARG A 106 8.46 -46.54 8.35
N THR A 107 7.93 -47.01 9.47
CA THR A 107 6.99 -48.13 9.49
C THR A 107 5.81 -47.80 10.40
N ARG A 108 4.66 -48.45 10.18
CA ARG A 108 3.48 -48.31 11.07
C ARG A 108 3.75 -48.76 12.52
N ARG A 109 4.86 -49.48 12.76
CA ARG A 109 5.25 -50.03 14.06
C ARG A 109 6.09 -49.07 14.90
N HIS A 110 6.59 -47.97 14.32
CA HIS A 110 7.41 -46.97 15.02
C HIS A 110 6.76 -45.58 14.93
N PRO A 111 5.78 -45.29 15.81
CA PRO A 111 5.06 -44.02 15.78
C PRO A 111 5.95 -42.81 16.09
N ASP A 112 7.01 -43.00 16.89
CA ASP A 112 7.94 -41.94 17.26
C ASP A 112 8.78 -41.47 16.06
N ILE A 113 9.26 -42.41 15.23
CA ILE A 113 9.98 -42.11 13.98
C ILE A 113 9.08 -41.34 13.00
N GLU A 114 7.78 -41.65 12.95
CA GLU A 114 6.81 -40.92 12.12
C GLU A 114 6.56 -39.49 12.65
N ALA A 115 6.55 -39.31 13.97
CA ALA A 115 6.43 -38.00 14.62
C ALA A 115 7.67 -37.13 14.33
N ASP A 116 8.88 -37.69 14.46
CA ASP A 116 10.15 -37.01 14.17
C ASP A 116 10.29 -36.68 12.69
N TYR A 117 9.88 -37.60 11.81
CA TYR A 117 9.80 -37.35 10.37
C TYR A 117 8.90 -36.15 10.07
N THR A 118 7.72 -36.11 10.69
CA THR A 118 6.73 -35.04 10.49
C THR A 118 7.27 -33.71 11.02
N LEU A 119 7.92 -33.71 12.18
CA LEU A 119 8.56 -32.53 12.76
C LEU A 119 9.70 -32.00 11.87
N CYS A 120 10.63 -32.86 11.46
CA CYS A 120 11.74 -32.49 10.55
C CYS A 120 11.22 -31.90 9.25
N ARG A 121 10.16 -32.49 8.69
CA ARG A 121 9.54 -32.01 7.45
C ARG A 121 8.87 -30.65 7.63
N ALA A 122 8.21 -30.42 8.76
CA ALA A 122 7.60 -29.13 9.07
C ALA A 122 8.66 -28.05 9.33
N LEU A 123 9.72 -28.35 10.10
CA LEU A 123 10.87 -27.47 10.31
C LEU A 123 11.52 -27.08 8.98
N LYS A 124 11.75 -28.06 8.08
CA LYS A 124 12.22 -27.79 6.72
C LYS A 124 11.34 -26.76 5.98
N TRP A 125 10.02 -26.80 6.14
CA TRP A 125 9.14 -25.78 5.54
C TRP A 125 9.34 -24.40 6.16
N GLN A 126 9.54 -24.31 7.48
CA GLN A 126 9.82 -23.05 8.17
C GLN A 126 11.10 -22.39 7.64
N PHE A 127 12.23 -23.10 7.59
CA PHE A 127 13.49 -22.56 7.07
C PHE A 127 13.42 -22.25 5.57
N ARG A 128 12.74 -23.08 4.77
CA ARG A 128 12.53 -22.81 3.34
C ARG A 128 11.72 -21.53 3.11
N ALA A 129 10.72 -21.28 3.96
CA ALA A 129 9.92 -20.07 3.92
C ALA A 129 10.75 -18.86 4.36
N ALA A 130 11.51 -18.96 5.45
CA ALA A 130 12.41 -17.90 5.92
C ALA A 130 13.46 -17.49 4.87
N ILE A 131 14.08 -18.45 4.17
CA ILE A 131 15.01 -18.15 3.06
C ILE A 131 14.32 -17.39 1.93
N SER A 132 13.08 -17.78 1.61
CA SER A 132 12.31 -17.11 0.56
C SER A 132 11.89 -15.71 1.00
N ASP A 133 11.52 -15.56 2.26
CA ASP A 133 11.18 -14.27 2.88
C ASP A 133 12.37 -13.32 2.88
N GLY A 134 13.56 -13.76 3.31
CA GLY A 134 14.77 -12.94 3.28
C GLY A 134 15.20 -12.51 1.87
N ARG A 135 14.89 -13.31 0.83
CA ARG A 135 15.05 -12.86 -0.57
C ARG A 135 14.02 -11.81 -0.95
N HIS A 136 12.76 -12.03 -0.59
CA HIS A 136 11.67 -11.10 -0.86
C HIS A 136 11.86 -9.74 -0.16
N GLN A 137 12.30 -9.75 1.10
CA GLN A 137 12.62 -8.53 1.86
C GLN A 137 13.76 -7.74 1.20
N ARG A 138 14.82 -8.41 0.70
CA ARG A 138 15.89 -7.75 -0.07
C ARG A 138 15.37 -7.10 -1.35
N LEU A 139 14.50 -7.78 -2.10
CA LEU A 139 13.85 -7.20 -3.28
C LEU A 139 12.96 -6.00 -2.91
N THR A 140 12.24 -6.11 -1.80
CA THR A 140 11.37 -5.05 -1.25
C THR A 140 12.18 -3.81 -0.85
N GLN A 141 13.26 -3.99 -0.10
CA GLN A 141 14.17 -2.89 0.28
C GLN A 141 14.79 -2.22 -0.95
N ARG A 142 15.29 -3.00 -1.92
CA ARG A 142 15.81 -2.46 -3.19
C ARG A 142 14.76 -1.66 -3.96
N LEU A 143 13.52 -2.15 -3.99
CA LEU A 143 12.40 -1.46 -4.64
C LEU A 143 12.07 -0.16 -3.89
N LEU A 144 11.98 -0.19 -2.56
CA LEU A 144 11.73 0.99 -1.72
C LEU A 144 12.78 2.08 -1.92
N THR A 145 14.07 1.71 -1.90
CA THR A 145 15.17 2.64 -2.18
C THR A 145 15.00 3.26 -3.56
N SER A 146 14.61 2.47 -4.55
CA SER A 146 14.38 2.99 -5.91
C SER A 146 13.15 3.88 -6.02
N LEU A 147 12.14 3.70 -5.15
CA LEU A 147 10.90 4.46 -5.10
C LEU A 147 10.93 5.59 -4.06
N ALA A 148 12.09 5.90 -3.48
CA ALA A 148 12.22 6.93 -2.45
C ALA A 148 11.66 8.30 -2.91
N TYR A 149 11.70 8.58 -4.21
CA TYR A 149 11.14 9.80 -4.80
C TYR A 149 9.60 9.87 -4.79
N VAL A 150 8.90 8.74 -4.62
CA VAL A 150 7.43 8.65 -4.55
C VAL A 150 6.94 8.89 -3.11
N ARG A 151 7.81 8.76 -2.11
CA ARG A 151 7.46 9.03 -0.70
C ARG A 151 6.94 10.45 -0.55
N LYS A 152 6.00 10.64 0.38
CA LYS A 152 5.45 11.94 0.75
C LYS A 152 4.94 12.72 -0.48
N GLY A 153 3.92 12.21 -1.18
CA GLY A 153 3.29 12.96 -2.29
C GLY A 153 4.03 12.99 -3.64
N GLY A 154 5.17 12.30 -3.79
CA GLY A 154 5.84 12.16 -5.10
C GLY A 154 5.09 11.23 -6.07
N GLU A 155 5.49 11.27 -7.34
CA GLU A 155 4.83 10.50 -8.40
C GLU A 155 5.80 9.96 -9.48
N ARG A 156 5.31 8.95 -10.18
CA ARG A 156 5.93 8.34 -11.34
C ARG A 156 4.89 8.12 -12.41
N SER A 157 5.15 8.63 -13.60
CA SER A 157 4.42 8.24 -14.80
C SER A 157 5.36 7.48 -15.76
N ASN A 158 4.84 6.45 -16.41
CA ASN A 158 5.46 5.89 -17.60
C ASN A 158 4.37 5.75 -18.66
N HIS A 159 4.64 6.35 -19.82
CA HIS A 159 3.83 6.23 -21.02
C HIS A 159 4.63 5.42 -22.03
N ARG A 160 4.00 4.37 -22.56
CA ARG A 160 4.57 3.56 -23.64
C ARG A 160 3.58 3.49 -24.77
N HIS A 161 4.05 3.69 -25.97
CA HIS A 161 3.24 3.81 -27.16
C HIS A 161 3.87 2.99 -28.28
N VAL A 162 3.03 2.22 -28.98
CA VAL A 162 3.40 1.46 -30.17
C VAL A 162 2.26 1.58 -31.17
N GLY A 163 2.52 2.03 -32.39
CA GLY A 163 1.53 1.97 -33.46
C GLY A 163 2.12 2.03 -34.85
N ILE A 164 1.23 1.97 -35.82
CA ILE A 164 1.57 1.95 -37.24
C ILE A 164 0.77 3.06 -37.91
N ASP A 165 1.47 4.01 -38.52
CA ASP A 165 0.89 5.10 -39.31
C ASP A 165 0.87 4.73 -40.79
N TYR A 166 -0.31 4.83 -41.42
CA TYR A 166 -0.52 4.68 -42.85
C TYR A 166 -0.72 6.06 -43.49
N PRO A 167 0.03 6.41 -44.55
CA PRO A 167 -0.25 7.62 -45.32
C PRO A 167 -1.59 7.46 -46.05
N LEU A 168 -2.47 8.44 -45.90
CA LEU A 168 -3.79 8.47 -46.55
C LEU A 168 -3.75 9.15 -47.92
N GLU A 169 -2.70 9.92 -48.22
CA GLU A 169 -2.54 10.69 -49.45
C GLU A 169 -1.11 10.58 -50.01
N SER A 170 -0.96 10.78 -51.32
CA SER A 170 0.33 10.75 -52.03
C SER A 170 1.29 11.86 -51.58
N THR A 171 0.75 12.98 -51.12
CA THR A 171 1.47 14.13 -50.53
C THR A 171 2.08 13.81 -49.16
N ARG A 172 1.69 12.68 -48.54
CA ARG A 172 2.10 12.23 -47.19
C ARG A 172 1.77 13.22 -46.07
N GLN A 173 0.94 14.22 -46.33
CA GLN A 173 0.54 15.24 -45.35
C GLN A 173 -0.54 14.74 -44.39
N LEU A 174 -1.27 13.69 -44.77
CA LEU A 174 -2.31 13.07 -43.96
C LEU A 174 -1.92 11.62 -43.67
N SER A 175 -1.91 11.23 -42.39
CA SER A 175 -1.72 9.83 -41.98
C SER A 175 -2.72 9.41 -40.91
N ALA A 176 -3.08 8.13 -40.92
CA ALA A 176 -3.93 7.54 -39.89
C ALA A 176 -3.41 6.16 -39.49
N GLY A 177 -3.60 5.83 -38.22
CA GLY A 177 -3.01 4.62 -37.67
C GLY A 177 -3.64 4.13 -36.37
N PRO A 178 -3.75 2.80 -36.17
CA PRO A 178 -4.02 2.25 -34.87
C PRO A 178 -2.77 2.27 -34.00
N HIS A 179 -2.97 2.67 -32.74
CA HIS A 179 -1.92 2.78 -31.74
C HIS A 179 -2.35 2.08 -30.45
N LEU A 180 -1.40 1.45 -29.77
CA LEU A 180 -1.57 0.88 -28.45
C LEU A 180 -0.74 1.69 -27.46
N ALA A 181 -1.41 2.34 -26.51
CA ALA A 181 -0.79 3.04 -25.41
C ALA A 181 -0.93 2.27 -24.10
N ILE A 182 0.13 2.24 -23.31
CA ILE A 182 0.17 1.68 -21.97
C ILE A 182 0.70 2.74 -21.02
N ASP A 183 -0.21 3.29 -20.23
CA ASP A 183 0.09 4.23 -19.17
C ASP A 183 0.19 3.50 -17.84
N SER A 184 1.17 3.91 -17.05
CA SER A 184 1.33 3.47 -15.67
C SER A 184 1.65 4.66 -14.80
N HIS A 185 0.81 4.88 -13.80
CA HIS A 185 0.95 5.96 -12.85
C HIS A 185 1.08 5.37 -11.44
N LEU A 186 2.09 5.82 -10.70
CA LEU A 186 2.28 5.48 -9.28
C LEU A 186 2.46 6.78 -8.53
N HIS A 187 1.56 7.09 -7.60
CA HIS A 187 1.65 8.29 -6.78
C HIS A 187 1.19 8.02 -5.36
N THR A 188 1.68 8.83 -4.44
CA THR A 188 1.16 8.92 -3.07
C THR A 188 0.08 10.00 -3.06
N ALA A 189 -1.16 9.61 -2.80
CA ALA A 189 -2.26 10.54 -2.62
C ALA A 189 -2.07 11.37 -1.35
N PRO A 190 -2.80 12.50 -1.21
CA PRO A 190 -2.68 13.34 -0.03
C PRO A 190 -3.10 12.65 1.27
N ASP A 191 -4.00 11.66 1.21
CA ASP A 191 -4.34 10.76 2.33
C ASP A 191 -3.24 9.71 2.63
N GLN A 192 -2.01 9.94 2.17
CA GLN A 192 -0.82 9.08 2.30
C GLN A 192 -0.93 7.68 1.67
N ARG A 193 -2.06 7.34 1.05
CA ARG A 193 -2.24 6.06 0.37
C ARG A 193 -1.50 6.05 -0.96
N VAL A 194 -1.05 4.87 -1.36
CA VAL A 194 -0.33 4.70 -2.63
C VAL A 194 -1.27 4.12 -3.67
N HIS A 195 -1.43 4.85 -4.77
CA HIS A 195 -2.24 4.42 -5.91
C HIS A 195 -1.34 3.99 -7.07
N SER A 196 -1.57 2.78 -7.55
CA SER A 196 -0.94 2.24 -8.76
C SER A 196 -1.99 2.06 -9.85
N THR A 197 -2.06 3.03 -10.75
CA THR A 197 -2.99 3.06 -11.89
C THR A 197 -2.29 2.56 -13.15
N ARG A 198 -3.01 1.79 -13.95
CA ARG A 198 -2.63 1.40 -15.30
C ARG A 198 -3.78 1.68 -16.24
N VAL A 199 -3.49 2.28 -17.37
CA VAL A 199 -4.42 2.37 -18.51
C VAL A 199 -3.79 1.63 -19.68
N ILE A 200 -4.57 0.79 -20.35
CA ILE A 200 -4.18 0.19 -21.64
C ILE A 200 -5.22 0.70 -22.63
N ALA A 201 -4.81 1.55 -23.56
CA ALA A 201 -5.70 2.20 -24.50
C ALA A 201 -5.36 1.85 -25.95
N LEU A 202 -6.39 1.52 -26.72
CA LEU A 202 -6.33 1.50 -28.17
C LEU A 202 -6.70 2.90 -28.66
N GLN A 203 -5.85 3.49 -29.51
CA GLN A 203 -5.99 4.86 -30.00
C GLN A 203 -6.02 4.85 -31.53
N GLY A 204 -6.99 5.53 -32.13
CA GLY A 204 -6.94 5.93 -33.53
C GLY A 204 -6.40 7.35 -33.59
N LYS A 205 -5.29 7.56 -34.31
CA LYS A 205 -4.72 8.89 -34.53
C LYS A 205 -4.88 9.26 -35.99
N LEU A 206 -5.27 10.50 -36.24
CA LEU A 206 -5.27 11.15 -37.54
C LEU A 206 -4.33 12.35 -37.45
N LYS A 207 -3.24 12.35 -38.22
CA LYS A 207 -2.24 13.42 -38.26
C LYS A 207 -2.37 14.14 -39.60
N SER A 208 -2.49 15.46 -39.57
CA SER A 208 -2.47 16.33 -40.75
C SER A 208 -1.38 17.39 -40.59
N THR A 209 -0.47 17.48 -41.55
CA THR A 209 0.60 18.48 -41.62
C THR A 209 0.39 19.36 -42.85
N LEU A 210 -0.10 20.60 -42.66
CA LEU A 210 -0.18 21.58 -43.74
C LEU A 210 1.17 22.30 -43.86
N THR A 211 1.80 22.23 -45.03
CA THR A 211 3.15 22.79 -45.25
C THR A 211 3.16 24.25 -45.71
N ASP A 212 2.02 24.85 -46.08
CA ASP A 212 2.01 26.21 -46.62
C ASP A 212 1.38 27.24 -45.65
N LEU A 213 2.21 28.22 -45.27
CA LEU A 213 1.93 29.54 -44.70
C LEU A 213 1.53 29.69 -43.21
N SER A 214 1.33 28.60 -42.47
CA SER A 214 1.50 28.58 -41.01
C SER A 214 1.73 27.14 -40.58
N GLU A 215 2.73 26.87 -39.73
CA GLU A 215 3.12 25.52 -39.28
C GLU A 215 2.03 24.88 -38.39
N GLY A 216 0.84 24.65 -38.94
CA GLY A 216 -0.30 24.04 -38.28
C GLY A 216 -0.26 22.52 -38.43
N ARG A 217 0.26 21.82 -37.41
CA ARG A 217 -0.01 20.38 -37.26
C ARG A 217 -1.36 20.22 -36.56
N SER A 218 -2.29 19.52 -37.20
CA SER A 218 -3.56 19.12 -36.60
C SER A 218 -3.50 17.63 -36.29
N GLU A 219 -3.59 17.28 -35.02
CA GLU A 219 -3.70 15.89 -34.57
C GLU A 219 -5.08 15.68 -33.96
N GLN A 220 -5.83 14.70 -34.46
CA GLN A 220 -7.06 14.22 -33.83
C GLN A 220 -6.81 12.82 -33.29
N GLN A 221 -7.25 12.58 -32.06
CA GLN A 221 -7.08 11.29 -31.41
C GLN A 221 -8.36 10.84 -30.71
N LEU A 222 -8.81 9.64 -31.03
CA LEU A 222 -9.84 8.94 -30.26
C LEU A 222 -9.19 7.73 -29.60
N SER A 223 -9.46 7.50 -28.32
CA SER A 223 -8.97 6.31 -27.63
C SER A 223 -9.96 5.70 -26.67
N LEU A 224 -9.96 4.38 -26.64
CA LEU A 224 -10.72 3.56 -25.72
C LEU A 224 -9.73 2.71 -24.93
N GLY A 225 -9.76 2.82 -23.61
CA GLY A 225 -8.83 2.12 -22.75
C GLY A 225 -9.46 1.45 -21.55
N HIS A 226 -8.81 0.37 -21.11
CA HIS A 226 -9.15 -0.32 -19.89
C HIS A 226 -8.29 0.21 -18.73
N VAL A 227 -8.96 0.71 -17.69
CA VAL A 227 -8.34 1.28 -16.50
C VAL A 227 -8.30 0.24 -15.38
N MET A 228 -7.15 0.13 -14.71
CA MET A 228 -6.97 -0.67 -13.51
C MET A 228 -6.22 0.14 -12.47
N SER A 229 -6.83 0.41 -11.31
CA SER A 229 -6.13 1.00 -10.18
C SER A 229 -6.10 0.06 -8.98
N ARG A 230 -5.04 0.18 -8.18
CA ARG A 230 -4.84 -0.54 -6.91
C ARG A 230 -4.37 0.45 -5.86
N THR A 231 -5.11 0.51 -4.76
CA THR A 231 -4.78 1.36 -3.61
C THR A 231 -4.15 0.52 -2.50
N TYR A 232 -3.03 0.97 -1.96
CA TYR A 232 -2.30 0.34 -0.85
C TYR A 232 -2.24 1.31 0.33
N ALA A 233 -2.15 0.78 1.56
CA ALA A 233 -2.04 1.59 2.78
C ALA A 233 -0.85 2.55 2.73
N SER A 234 0.32 2.03 2.33
CA SER A 234 1.55 2.80 2.28
C SER A 234 2.45 2.34 1.14
N LEU A 235 3.57 3.04 0.95
CA LEU A 235 4.58 2.67 -0.04
C LEU A 235 5.26 1.34 0.30
N GLU A 236 5.44 1.04 1.58
CA GLU A 236 5.98 -0.22 2.11
C GLU A 236 5.05 -1.38 1.73
N HIS A 237 3.74 -1.21 1.91
CA HIS A 237 2.74 -2.20 1.49
C HIS A 237 2.74 -2.40 -0.04
N TYR A 238 2.87 -1.32 -0.81
CA TYR A 238 3.02 -1.42 -2.25
C TYR A 238 4.29 -2.18 -2.63
N ALA A 239 5.42 -1.88 -2.00
CA ALA A 239 6.71 -2.48 -2.31
C ALA A 239 6.74 -3.97 -1.96
N ASP A 240 6.27 -4.36 -0.77
CA ASP A 240 6.14 -5.76 -0.35
C ASP A 240 5.22 -6.53 -1.30
N SER A 241 4.10 -5.94 -1.73
CA SER A 241 3.19 -6.58 -2.70
C SER A 241 3.77 -6.73 -4.11
N ARG A 242 4.70 -5.87 -4.52
CA ARG A 242 5.12 -5.71 -5.93
C ARG A 242 6.61 -5.97 -6.19
N SER A 243 7.40 -6.24 -5.17
CA SER A 243 8.84 -6.50 -5.23
C SER A 243 9.19 -7.70 -6.12
N GLY A 244 8.43 -8.79 -6.03
CA GLY A 244 8.58 -9.97 -6.91
C GLY A 244 8.07 -9.78 -8.34
N SER A 245 7.53 -8.61 -8.70
CA SER A 245 6.94 -8.39 -10.03
C SER A 245 7.99 -7.93 -11.04
N LEU A 246 8.29 -8.79 -12.02
CA LEU A 246 9.12 -8.47 -13.18
C LEU A 246 8.70 -7.14 -13.83
N ARG A 247 7.38 -6.93 -13.98
CA ARG A 247 6.83 -5.72 -14.59
C ARG A 247 7.14 -4.45 -13.78
N THR A 248 7.00 -4.52 -12.45
CA THR A 248 7.33 -3.38 -11.57
C THR A 248 8.82 -3.07 -11.70
N SER A 249 9.67 -4.09 -11.68
CA SER A 249 11.12 -3.93 -11.86
C SER A 249 11.46 -3.31 -13.22
N LEU A 250 10.86 -3.77 -14.33
CA LEU A 250 11.08 -3.21 -15.67
C LEU A 250 10.64 -1.75 -15.77
N SER A 251 9.58 -1.38 -15.06
CA SER A 251 9.13 0.02 -15.01
C SER A 251 10.06 0.91 -14.17
N GLU A 252 10.95 0.32 -13.36
CA GLU A 252 11.98 1.04 -12.61
C GLU A 252 13.35 1.07 -13.30
N SER A 253 13.80 -0.04 -13.87
CA SER A 253 15.07 -0.11 -14.62
C SER A 253 15.19 -1.43 -15.37
N ILE A 254 15.47 -1.35 -16.68
CA ILE A 254 15.72 -2.54 -17.51
C ILE A 254 16.99 -3.27 -17.02
N GLY A 255 18.12 -2.55 -16.90
CA GLY A 255 19.40 -3.15 -16.47
C GLY A 255 19.33 -3.83 -15.11
N ARG A 256 18.70 -3.21 -14.10
CA ARG A 256 18.53 -3.85 -12.78
C ARG A 256 17.63 -5.08 -12.84
N THR A 257 16.63 -5.09 -13.71
CA THR A 257 15.74 -6.24 -13.87
C THR A 257 16.47 -7.45 -14.45
N LEU A 258 17.32 -7.24 -15.46
CA LEU A 258 18.12 -8.31 -16.06
C LEU A 258 19.04 -8.96 -15.02
N GLY A 259 19.69 -8.15 -14.16
CA GLY A 259 20.53 -8.66 -13.08
C GLY A 259 19.79 -9.42 -11.97
N GLN A 260 18.46 -9.25 -11.84
CA GLN A 260 17.65 -9.83 -10.74
C GLN A 260 16.61 -10.85 -11.22
N LEU A 261 16.62 -11.20 -12.51
CA LEU A 261 15.56 -11.96 -13.17
C LEU A 261 15.30 -13.32 -12.50
N ARG A 262 16.37 -14.02 -12.11
CA ARG A 262 16.28 -15.31 -11.39
C ARG A 262 15.60 -15.15 -10.03
N GLU A 263 15.94 -14.11 -9.27
CA GLU A 263 15.35 -13.84 -7.95
C GLU A 263 13.86 -13.52 -8.09
N LEU A 264 13.51 -12.63 -9.01
CA LEU A 264 12.12 -12.21 -9.30
C LEU A 264 11.23 -13.39 -9.71
N VAL A 265 11.70 -14.25 -10.61
CA VAL A 265 10.94 -15.44 -11.05
C VAL A 265 10.77 -16.43 -9.91
N SER A 266 11.81 -16.66 -9.12
CA SER A 266 11.76 -17.59 -7.98
C SER A 266 10.77 -17.14 -6.91
N ASP A 267 10.76 -15.84 -6.62
CA ASP A 267 9.89 -15.21 -5.63
C ASP A 267 8.43 -15.31 -6.08
N HIS A 268 8.14 -14.92 -7.31
CA HIS A 268 6.80 -14.97 -7.89
C HIS A 268 6.18 -16.38 -7.88
N ARG A 269 6.98 -17.44 -8.11
CA ARG A 269 6.49 -18.83 -8.20
C ARG A 269 6.31 -19.51 -6.86
N HIS A 270 7.15 -19.20 -5.87
CA HIS A 270 7.29 -20.07 -4.71
C HIS A 270 6.99 -19.40 -3.35
N LEU A 271 7.09 -18.08 -3.25
CA LEU A 271 6.96 -17.36 -1.98
C LEU A 271 5.64 -17.65 -1.27
N HIS A 272 4.51 -17.45 -1.97
CA HIS A 272 3.17 -17.65 -1.41
C HIS A 272 2.99 -19.06 -0.86
N ARG A 273 3.46 -20.07 -1.59
CA ARG A 273 3.35 -21.46 -1.16
C ARG A 273 4.22 -21.73 0.08
N HIS A 274 5.46 -21.24 0.12
CA HIS A 274 6.33 -21.46 1.26
C HIS A 274 5.79 -20.77 2.52
N ARG A 275 5.37 -19.50 2.41
CA ARG A 275 4.74 -18.76 3.51
C ARG A 275 3.48 -19.47 4.01
N ALA A 276 2.62 -19.95 3.12
CA ALA A 276 1.41 -20.67 3.51
C ALA A 276 1.70 -21.97 4.27
N TYR A 277 2.64 -22.80 3.79
CA TYR A 277 2.99 -24.05 4.48
C TYR A 277 3.64 -23.79 5.84
N SER A 278 4.50 -22.78 5.93
CA SER A 278 5.10 -22.36 7.21
C SER A 278 4.02 -21.88 8.18
N ALA A 279 3.14 -20.95 7.78
CA ALA A 279 2.09 -20.43 8.64
C ALA A 279 1.10 -21.53 9.11
N LEU A 280 0.66 -22.41 8.20
CA LEU A 280 -0.27 -23.50 8.53
C LEU A 280 0.33 -24.54 9.49
N SER A 281 1.64 -24.81 9.38
CA SER A 281 2.32 -25.82 10.23
C SER A 281 2.89 -25.25 11.53
N GLN A 282 2.94 -23.92 11.70
CA GLN A 282 3.63 -23.29 12.82
C GLN A 282 3.06 -23.69 14.20
N PRO A 283 1.73 -23.72 14.44
CA PRO A 283 1.20 -24.18 15.73
C PRO A 283 1.60 -25.62 16.06
N TYR A 284 1.54 -26.53 15.07
CA TYR A 284 2.02 -27.91 15.24
C TYR A 284 3.49 -27.96 15.62
N VAL A 285 4.36 -27.20 14.93
CA VAL A 285 5.80 -27.20 15.22
C VAL A 285 6.07 -26.69 16.64
N ARG A 286 5.43 -25.59 17.06
CA ARG A 286 5.57 -25.08 18.44
C ARG A 286 5.14 -26.11 19.48
N GLN A 287 4.02 -26.80 19.24
CA GLN A 287 3.54 -27.84 20.16
C GLN A 287 4.49 -29.05 20.21
N ALA A 288 5.01 -29.48 19.06
CA ALA A 288 5.96 -30.60 18.97
C ALA A 288 7.30 -30.25 19.65
N LEU A 289 7.84 -29.05 19.44
CA LEU A 289 9.04 -28.56 20.14
C LEU A 289 8.81 -28.46 21.64
N LYS A 290 7.64 -27.96 22.08
CA LYS A 290 7.28 -27.92 23.51
C LYS A 290 7.27 -29.33 24.13
N ARG A 291 6.73 -30.33 23.44
CA ARG A 291 6.73 -31.74 23.90
C ARG A 291 8.15 -32.33 23.96
N ALA A 292 9.04 -31.89 23.09
CA ALA A 292 10.45 -32.26 23.09
C ALA A 292 11.31 -31.50 24.13
N GLY A 293 10.70 -30.70 25.02
CA GLY A 293 11.42 -29.90 26.02
C GLY A 293 12.05 -28.61 25.46
N LEU A 294 11.76 -28.25 24.22
CA LEU A 294 12.30 -27.08 23.50
C LEU A 294 11.31 -25.92 23.43
N ALA A 295 10.51 -25.72 24.49
CA ALA A 295 9.45 -24.71 24.55
C ALA A 295 9.94 -23.26 24.36
N ALA A 296 11.21 -22.99 24.68
CA ALA A 296 11.82 -21.66 24.61
C ALA A 296 12.35 -21.29 23.21
N VAL A 297 12.26 -22.17 22.22
CA VAL A 297 12.70 -21.86 20.85
C VAL A 297 11.54 -21.29 20.05
N GLU A 298 11.56 -19.98 19.81
CA GLU A 298 10.57 -19.32 18.96
C GLU A 298 11.00 -19.33 17.49
N LEU A 299 10.11 -19.80 16.62
CA LEU A 299 10.31 -19.72 15.17
C LEU A 299 9.62 -18.46 14.62
N PRO A 300 10.24 -17.79 13.63
CA PRO A 300 9.71 -16.56 13.05
C PRO A 300 8.31 -16.80 12.47
N VAL A 301 7.38 -15.91 12.79
CA VAL A 301 6.04 -15.87 12.18
C VAL A 301 6.17 -15.12 10.86
N LEU A 302 5.94 -15.79 9.74
CA LEU A 302 5.97 -15.16 8.43
C LEU A 302 4.59 -14.62 8.09
N HIS A 303 4.52 -13.32 7.84
CA HIS A 303 3.27 -12.68 7.45
C HIS A 303 3.01 -12.84 5.94
N PRO A 304 1.74 -12.98 5.52
CA PRO A 304 1.39 -12.96 4.12
C PRO A 304 1.76 -11.60 3.50
N PRO A 305 2.09 -11.56 2.19
CA PRO A 305 2.41 -10.29 1.54
C PRO A 305 1.22 -9.35 1.59
N SER A 306 1.53 -8.07 1.64
CA SER A 306 0.56 -6.98 1.63
C SER A 306 -0.36 -7.08 0.39
N ALA A 307 -1.66 -6.91 0.61
CA ALA A 307 -2.67 -6.91 -0.43
C ALA A 307 -3.21 -5.48 -0.66
N PRO A 308 -3.65 -5.14 -1.88
CA PRO A 308 -4.32 -3.87 -2.12
C PRO A 308 -5.64 -3.80 -1.34
N ILE A 309 -5.91 -2.66 -0.72
CA ILE A 309 -7.11 -2.40 0.07
C ILE A 309 -8.31 -2.19 -0.84
N ILE A 310 -8.11 -1.45 -1.94
CA ILE A 310 -9.13 -1.14 -2.93
C ILE A 310 -8.61 -1.50 -4.32
N ARG A 311 -9.48 -2.12 -5.12
CA ARG A 311 -9.24 -2.39 -6.54
C ARG A 311 -10.27 -1.64 -7.36
N GLU A 312 -9.79 -0.89 -8.34
CA GLU A 312 -10.63 -0.17 -9.29
C GLU A 312 -10.44 -0.77 -10.68
N LYS A 313 -11.53 -0.98 -11.40
CA LYS A 313 -11.50 -1.41 -12.81
C LYS A 313 -12.57 -0.69 -13.61
N GLY A 314 -12.30 -0.45 -14.89
CA GLY A 314 -13.30 0.11 -15.78
C GLY A 314 -12.72 0.56 -17.10
N ILE A 315 -13.37 1.55 -17.70
CA ILE A 315 -13.10 2.00 -19.06
C ILE A 315 -12.83 3.51 -19.01
N ALA A 316 -11.84 3.95 -19.78
CA ALA A 316 -11.59 5.34 -20.09
C ALA A 316 -11.81 5.56 -21.60
N LEU A 317 -12.54 6.61 -21.94
CA LEU A 317 -12.68 7.11 -23.29
C LEU A 317 -11.97 8.46 -23.33
N THR A 318 -10.97 8.62 -24.20
CA THR A 318 -10.29 9.90 -24.38
C THR A 318 -10.43 10.39 -25.81
N LEU A 319 -10.90 11.63 -25.98
CA LEU A 319 -11.07 12.32 -27.25
C LEU A 319 -10.20 13.58 -27.24
N HIS A 320 -9.35 13.75 -28.24
CA HIS A 320 -8.57 14.96 -28.49
C HIS A 320 -9.10 15.61 -29.76
N SER A 321 -9.82 16.73 -29.60
CA SER A 321 -10.37 17.50 -30.71
C SER A 321 -10.66 18.95 -30.27
N LYS A 322 -10.79 19.86 -31.24
CA LYS A 322 -11.33 21.21 -31.04
C LYS A 322 -12.85 21.10 -30.94
N VAL A 323 -13.39 20.99 -29.73
CA VAL A 323 -14.84 20.92 -29.52
C VAL A 323 -15.20 21.79 -28.32
N ALA A 324 -16.16 22.69 -28.48
CA ALA A 324 -16.81 23.38 -27.37
C ALA A 324 -17.84 22.42 -26.74
N MET A 325 -17.76 22.20 -25.43
CA MET A 325 -18.72 21.37 -24.70
C MET A 325 -18.98 21.97 -23.32
N ASP A 326 -20.24 21.85 -22.87
CA ASP A 326 -20.65 22.21 -21.53
C ASP A 326 -20.32 21.03 -20.60
N PHE A 327 -19.28 21.17 -19.77
CA PHE A 327 -18.79 20.10 -18.90
C PHE A 327 -19.52 20.03 -17.54
N PHE A 328 -20.27 21.07 -17.18
CA PHE A 328 -20.72 21.33 -15.80
C PHE A 328 -22.19 21.79 -15.73
N SER A 329 -22.73 21.89 -14.52
CA SER A 329 -23.91 22.71 -14.24
C SER A 329 -23.59 24.21 -14.04
N VAL A 330 -22.31 24.61 -14.03
CA VAL A 330 -21.86 25.98 -13.69
C VAL A 330 -20.67 26.52 -14.52
N LEU A 331 -19.86 25.68 -15.20
CA LEU A 331 -18.73 26.14 -16.03
C LEU A 331 -18.86 25.75 -17.53
N ASN A 332 -18.59 26.68 -18.44
CA ASN A 332 -18.46 26.45 -19.88
C ASN A 332 -16.97 26.38 -20.26
N VAL A 333 -16.55 25.66 -21.30
CA VAL A 333 -15.12 25.58 -21.70
C VAL A 333 -14.97 25.68 -23.22
N ASN A 334 -14.16 26.64 -23.70
CA ASN A 334 -13.97 26.97 -25.12
C ASN A 334 -12.49 26.86 -25.52
N SER A 335 -11.93 25.65 -25.68
CA SER A 335 -10.56 25.48 -26.23
C SER A 335 -10.30 24.10 -26.86
N THR A 336 -9.10 23.90 -27.41
CA THR A 336 -8.55 22.57 -27.78
C THR A 336 -8.43 21.70 -26.53
N LEU A 337 -9.40 20.80 -26.31
CA LEU A 337 -9.49 20.01 -25.08
C LEU A 337 -9.21 18.53 -25.36
N THR A 338 -8.36 17.93 -24.52
CA THR A 338 -8.34 16.48 -24.37
C THR A 338 -9.39 16.10 -23.33
N LEU A 339 -10.45 15.45 -23.78
CA LEU A 339 -11.56 15.02 -22.93
C LEU A 339 -11.37 13.57 -22.54
N THR A 340 -11.40 13.28 -21.25
CA THR A 340 -11.32 11.92 -20.72
C THR A 340 -12.53 11.61 -19.86
N LEU A 341 -13.38 10.69 -20.33
CA LEU A 341 -14.45 10.10 -19.53
C LEU A 341 -13.98 8.75 -19.00
N GLN A 342 -13.76 8.67 -17.69
CA GLN A 342 -13.45 7.44 -16.99
C GLN A 342 -14.68 6.96 -16.20
N ARG A 343 -15.14 5.75 -16.50
CA ARG A 343 -16.18 5.04 -15.75
C ARG A 343 -15.58 3.79 -15.14
N THR A 344 -15.51 3.73 -13.83
CA THR A 344 -14.88 2.66 -13.07
C THR A 344 -15.77 2.15 -11.94
N ARG A 345 -15.43 0.97 -11.44
CA ARG A 345 -16.05 0.36 -10.27
C ARG A 345 -14.98 0.07 -9.25
N LEU A 346 -15.09 0.67 -8.08
CA LEU A 346 -14.30 0.33 -6.91
C LEU A 346 -14.78 -1.00 -6.36
N SER A 347 -13.86 -1.80 -5.85
CA SER A 347 -14.16 -3.10 -5.28
C SER A 347 -13.25 -3.41 -4.10
N LYS A 348 -13.86 -3.94 -3.04
CA LYS A 348 -13.20 -4.51 -1.87
C LYS A 348 -13.64 -5.97 -1.74
N VAL A 349 -12.70 -6.84 -1.39
CA VAL A 349 -13.01 -8.26 -1.15
C VAL A 349 -12.77 -8.52 0.33
N LEU A 350 -13.84 -8.86 1.03
CA LEU A 350 -13.91 -8.94 2.48
C LEU A 350 -14.40 -10.33 2.89
N ASP A 351 -13.99 -10.76 4.06
CA ASP A 351 -14.61 -11.85 4.80
C ASP A 351 -15.71 -11.29 5.72
N ILE A 352 -16.41 -12.15 6.47
CA ILE A 352 -17.54 -11.73 7.31
C ILE A 352 -17.13 -10.70 8.37
N LEU A 353 -15.94 -10.84 8.97
CA LEU A 353 -15.42 -9.86 9.93
C LEU A 353 -15.12 -8.52 9.26
N GLY A 354 -14.51 -8.54 8.08
CA GLY A 354 -14.26 -7.32 7.31
C GLY A 354 -15.54 -6.64 6.83
N LEU A 355 -16.57 -7.43 6.48
CA LEU A 355 -17.89 -6.91 6.12
C LEU A 355 -18.55 -6.24 7.33
N HIS A 356 -18.49 -6.85 8.51
CA HIS A 356 -19.03 -6.26 9.73
C HIS A 356 -18.32 -4.96 10.11
N ASP A 357 -16.97 -4.95 10.06
CA ASP A 357 -16.19 -3.75 10.38
C ASP A 357 -16.47 -2.58 9.41
N MET A 358 -16.90 -2.85 8.18
CA MET A 358 -17.18 -1.81 7.17
C MET A 358 -18.68 -1.44 7.05
N ALA A 359 -19.56 -2.43 7.11
CA ALA A 359 -21.00 -2.30 6.92
C ALA A 359 -21.74 -3.29 7.84
N PRO A 360 -21.89 -2.98 9.14
CA PRO A 360 -22.41 -3.92 10.14
C PRO A 360 -23.84 -4.38 9.83
N ALA A 361 -24.67 -3.50 9.29
CA ALA A 361 -26.04 -3.82 8.89
C ALA A 361 -26.09 -4.91 7.79
N LEU A 362 -25.23 -4.82 6.77
CA LEU A 362 -25.13 -5.83 5.70
C LEU A 362 -24.63 -7.17 6.23
N ALA A 363 -23.63 -7.15 7.13
CA ALA A 363 -23.14 -8.37 7.77
C ALA A 363 -24.24 -9.07 8.56
N LEU A 364 -25.02 -8.32 9.35
CA LEU A 364 -26.14 -8.85 10.13
C LEU A 364 -27.22 -9.47 9.24
N GLN A 365 -27.62 -8.80 8.15
CA GLN A 365 -28.59 -9.33 7.19
C GLN A 365 -28.16 -10.70 6.65
N HIS A 366 -26.89 -10.88 6.29
CA HIS A 366 -26.37 -12.16 5.81
C HIS A 366 -26.37 -13.27 6.86
N MET A 367 -26.26 -12.92 8.14
CA MET A 367 -26.21 -13.89 9.23
C MET A 367 -27.58 -14.27 9.81
N THR A 368 -28.68 -13.65 9.35
CA THR A 368 -30.04 -13.93 9.86
C THR A 368 -30.51 -15.37 9.62
N GLY A 369 -29.95 -16.06 8.61
CA GLY A 369 -30.29 -17.45 8.27
C GLY A 369 -29.53 -18.54 9.04
N SER A 370 -28.42 -18.26 9.73
CA SER A 370 -27.65 -19.30 10.41
C SER A 370 -28.17 -19.56 11.83
N LYS A 371 -28.19 -20.82 12.28
CA LYS A 371 -28.68 -21.20 13.62
C LYS A 371 -28.07 -20.32 14.73
N ARG A 372 -28.91 -19.80 15.63
CA ARG A 372 -28.46 -19.07 16.83
C ARG A 372 -27.82 -20.09 17.78
N GLN A 373 -26.57 -19.86 18.12
CA GLN A 373 -25.89 -20.53 19.20
C GLN A 373 -25.53 -19.43 20.20
N ASP A 374 -26.09 -19.51 21.41
CA ASP A 374 -25.72 -18.61 22.51
C ASP A 374 -24.35 -19.07 23.02
N ASP A 375 -23.31 -18.52 22.42
CA ASP A 375 -21.93 -18.74 22.86
C ASP A 375 -21.44 -17.58 23.71
N ASP A 376 -20.69 -17.89 24.76
CA ASP A 376 -19.91 -16.91 25.50
C ASP A 376 -18.55 -16.65 24.82
N ALA A 377 -17.96 -15.47 25.05
CA ALA A 377 -16.68 -15.06 24.49
C ALA A 377 -15.54 -16.01 24.88
N VAL A 378 -15.56 -16.54 26.12
CA VAL A 378 -14.58 -17.52 26.60
C VAL A 378 -14.70 -18.83 25.82
N THR A 379 -15.92 -19.34 25.63
CA THR A 379 -16.17 -20.57 24.87
C THR A 379 -15.72 -20.44 23.42
N LEU A 380 -15.95 -19.27 22.80
CA LEU A 380 -15.47 -18.97 21.46
C LEU A 380 -13.93 -18.97 21.39
N LEU A 381 -13.26 -18.32 22.34
CA LEU A 381 -11.80 -18.25 22.39
C LEU A 381 -11.18 -19.66 22.55
N THR A 382 -11.76 -20.50 23.40
CA THR A 382 -11.36 -21.91 23.52
C THR A 382 -11.57 -22.66 22.20
N ALA A 383 -12.72 -22.51 21.55
CA ALA A 383 -13.01 -23.16 20.27
C ALA A 383 -12.03 -22.73 19.16
N MET A 384 -11.67 -21.45 19.11
CA MET A 384 -10.69 -20.92 18.15
C MET A 384 -9.29 -21.50 18.38
N ASN A 385 -8.85 -21.57 19.65
CA ASN A 385 -7.56 -22.19 19.99
C ASN A 385 -7.52 -23.68 19.61
N THR A 386 -8.58 -24.43 19.91
CA THR A 386 -8.70 -25.85 19.52
C THR A 386 -8.66 -26.00 18.01
N HIS A 387 -9.40 -25.15 17.27
CA HIS A 387 -9.37 -25.16 15.81
C HIS A 387 -7.98 -24.87 15.23
N VAL A 388 -7.24 -23.90 15.79
CA VAL A 388 -5.87 -23.59 15.37
C VAL A 388 -4.96 -24.81 15.56
N ALA A 389 -5.01 -25.46 16.73
CA ALA A 389 -4.20 -26.63 17.04
C ALA A 389 -4.54 -27.82 16.12
N ASP A 390 -5.83 -28.15 16.00
CA ASP A 390 -6.30 -29.32 15.24
C ASP A 390 -6.13 -29.16 13.73
N SER A 391 -6.40 -27.97 13.19
CA SER A 391 -6.24 -27.71 11.76
C SER A 391 -4.77 -27.70 11.38
N SER A 392 -3.89 -27.10 12.20
CA SER A 392 -2.44 -27.16 11.98
C SER A 392 -1.91 -28.60 12.01
N ARG A 393 -2.33 -29.39 12.99
CA ARG A 393 -1.95 -30.81 13.11
C ARG A 393 -2.43 -31.63 11.92
N ARG A 394 -3.73 -31.55 11.57
CA ARG A 394 -4.33 -32.29 10.44
C ARG A 394 -3.68 -31.90 9.11
N PHE A 395 -3.44 -30.60 8.88
CA PHE A 395 -2.72 -30.13 7.70
C PHE A 395 -1.32 -30.73 7.63
N THR A 396 -0.55 -30.62 8.71
CA THR A 396 0.87 -31.04 8.75
C THR A 396 0.99 -32.55 8.51
N LEU A 397 0.15 -33.37 9.15
CA LEU A 397 0.14 -34.82 8.95
C LEU A 397 -0.24 -35.19 7.49
N ARG A 398 -1.30 -34.61 6.94
CA ARG A 398 -1.74 -34.85 5.55
C ARG A 398 -0.69 -34.42 4.52
N ALA A 399 -0.07 -33.27 4.72
CA ALA A 399 1.01 -32.75 3.87
C ALA A 399 2.30 -33.58 3.97
N SER A 400 2.55 -34.20 5.13
CA SER A 400 3.69 -35.10 5.36
C SER A 400 3.48 -36.49 4.76
N ALA A 401 2.24 -36.99 4.75
CA ALA A 401 1.84 -38.25 4.12
C ALA A 401 1.87 -38.23 2.57
N ARG A 402 2.21 -37.10 1.93
CA ARG A 402 2.27 -36.93 0.46
C ARG A 402 0.95 -37.27 -0.25
N LEU A 403 -0.18 -36.96 0.38
CA LEU A 403 -1.48 -37.10 -0.26
C LEU A 403 -1.58 -36.27 -1.55
N PRO A 404 -2.41 -36.70 -2.52
CA PRO A 404 -2.71 -35.89 -3.71
C PRO A 404 -3.18 -34.49 -3.32
N ALA A 405 -2.84 -33.49 -4.14
CA ALA A 405 -3.20 -32.09 -3.88
C ALA A 405 -4.72 -31.90 -3.70
N SER A 406 -5.55 -32.66 -4.42
CA SER A 406 -7.01 -32.63 -4.29
C SER A 406 -7.51 -33.07 -2.91
N ALA A 407 -6.91 -34.10 -2.31
CA ALA A 407 -7.25 -34.57 -0.97
C ALA A 407 -6.83 -33.56 0.11
N LEU A 408 -5.65 -32.96 -0.05
CA LEU A 408 -5.17 -31.91 0.84
C LEU A 408 -6.05 -30.65 0.77
N ASN A 409 -6.43 -30.23 -0.44
CA ASN A 409 -7.33 -29.08 -0.64
C ASN A 409 -8.73 -29.33 -0.08
N ARG A 410 -9.31 -30.53 -0.25
CA ARG A 410 -10.59 -30.89 0.39
C ARG A 410 -10.52 -30.77 1.90
N GLY A 411 -9.42 -31.24 2.50
CA GLY A 411 -9.15 -31.09 3.93
C GLY A 411 -9.13 -29.62 4.37
N LEU A 412 -8.36 -28.80 3.66
CA LEU A 412 -8.28 -27.35 3.92
C LEU A 412 -9.64 -26.67 3.77
N SER A 413 -10.42 -27.00 2.74
CA SER A 413 -11.77 -26.42 2.56
C SER A 413 -12.72 -26.77 3.71
N ALA A 414 -12.62 -27.96 4.29
CA ALA A 414 -13.39 -28.30 5.49
C ALA A 414 -12.98 -27.45 6.70
N ASP A 415 -11.68 -27.26 6.88
CA ASP A 415 -11.14 -26.43 7.96
C ASP A 415 -11.51 -24.96 7.79
N HIS A 416 -11.45 -24.43 6.56
CA HIS A 416 -11.87 -23.06 6.24
C HIS A 416 -13.35 -22.84 6.52
N ARG A 417 -14.23 -23.81 6.22
CA ARG A 417 -15.67 -23.69 6.57
C ARG A 417 -15.88 -23.58 8.08
N HIS A 418 -15.12 -24.33 8.87
CA HIS A 418 -15.18 -24.23 10.32
C HIS A 418 -14.64 -22.88 10.83
N ALA A 419 -13.54 -22.38 10.26
CA ALA A 419 -13.04 -21.03 10.54
C ALA A 419 -14.07 -19.94 10.21
N CYS A 420 -14.79 -20.07 9.10
CA CYS A 420 -15.90 -19.17 8.74
C CYS A 420 -16.99 -19.16 9.82
N ALA A 421 -17.42 -20.33 10.29
CA ALA A 421 -18.41 -20.44 11.37
C ALA A 421 -17.92 -19.81 12.68
N LEU A 422 -16.63 -19.92 13.01
CA LEU A 422 -16.04 -19.24 14.17
C LEU A 422 -16.05 -17.72 14.03
N LEU A 423 -15.72 -17.21 12.84
CA LEU A 423 -15.79 -15.77 12.57
C LEU A 423 -17.24 -15.25 12.61
N GLU A 424 -18.22 -16.01 12.10
CA GLU A 424 -19.64 -15.65 12.21
C GLU A 424 -20.11 -15.59 13.68
N ARG A 425 -19.69 -16.54 14.52
CA ARG A 425 -19.96 -16.53 15.97
C ARG A 425 -19.37 -15.28 16.63
N TYR A 426 -18.12 -14.94 16.33
CA TYR A 426 -17.46 -13.73 16.82
C TYR A 426 -18.20 -12.45 16.42
N VAL A 427 -18.55 -12.33 15.13
CA VAL A 427 -19.25 -11.15 14.60
C VAL A 427 -20.63 -10.97 15.26
N ARG A 428 -21.35 -12.06 15.55
CA ARG A 428 -22.63 -12.00 16.28
C ARG A 428 -22.49 -11.51 17.70
N LEU A 429 -21.49 -12.02 18.43
CA LEU A 429 -21.22 -11.58 19.80
C LEU A 429 -20.88 -10.09 19.85
N LYS A 430 -20.08 -9.63 18.87
CA LYS A 430 -19.73 -8.23 18.71
C LYS A 430 -20.94 -7.35 18.39
N ALA A 431 -21.82 -7.80 17.49
CA ALA A 431 -23.01 -7.04 17.10
C ALA A 431 -24.05 -6.94 18.23
N ASN A 432 -24.11 -7.92 19.12
CA ASN A 432 -24.99 -7.89 20.30
C ASN A 432 -24.36 -7.17 21.51
N SER A 433 -23.18 -6.55 21.36
CA SER A 433 -22.42 -5.91 22.43
C SER A 433 -22.18 -6.80 23.66
N ARG A 434 -22.05 -8.11 23.46
CA ARG A 434 -21.83 -9.10 24.54
C ARG A 434 -20.35 -9.41 24.80
N ILE A 435 -19.42 -8.62 24.27
CA ILE A 435 -17.97 -8.83 24.42
C ILE A 435 -17.37 -7.65 25.16
N ASP A 436 -16.65 -7.95 26.24
CA ASP A 436 -15.83 -6.98 26.95
C ASP A 436 -14.61 -6.54 26.11
N PRO A 437 -14.16 -5.27 26.12
CA PRO A 437 -13.04 -4.81 25.30
C PRO A 437 -11.74 -5.61 25.46
N GLU A 438 -11.44 -6.15 26.65
CA GLU A 438 -10.24 -6.99 26.84
C GLU A 438 -10.37 -8.33 26.09
N GLN A 439 -11.56 -8.93 26.14
CA GLN A 439 -11.86 -10.17 25.43
C GLN A 439 -11.90 -9.95 23.92
N ASP A 440 -12.43 -8.82 23.44
CA ASP A 440 -12.40 -8.45 22.02
C ASP A 440 -10.95 -8.34 21.52
N ASN A 441 -10.10 -7.66 22.28
CA ASN A 441 -8.68 -7.53 21.99
C ASN A 441 -7.96 -8.87 21.97
N ALA A 442 -8.26 -9.78 22.91
CA ALA A 442 -7.68 -11.12 22.96
C ALA A 442 -8.08 -11.96 21.72
N ILE A 443 -9.35 -11.93 21.33
CA ILE A 443 -9.84 -12.61 20.13
C ILE A 443 -9.18 -12.04 18.87
N ARG A 444 -9.11 -10.70 18.74
CA ARG A 444 -8.44 -10.05 17.59
C ARG A 444 -6.95 -10.39 17.54
N ALA A 445 -6.25 -10.39 18.67
CA ALA A 445 -4.85 -10.77 18.74
C ALA A 445 -4.63 -12.22 18.28
N LEU A 446 -5.51 -13.14 18.67
CA LEU A 446 -5.46 -14.54 18.23
C LEU A 446 -5.68 -14.67 16.71
N ILE A 447 -6.65 -13.93 16.16
CA ILE A 447 -6.91 -13.89 14.71
C ILE A 447 -5.71 -13.35 13.95
N ASP A 448 -5.10 -12.26 14.44
CA ASP A 448 -3.94 -11.64 13.80
C ASP A 448 -2.70 -12.56 13.85
N GLN A 449 -2.48 -13.25 14.98
CA GLN A 449 -1.40 -14.21 15.14
C GLN A 449 -1.56 -15.44 14.23
N HIS A 450 -2.79 -15.94 14.07
CA HIS A 450 -3.10 -17.16 13.30
C HIS A 450 -3.97 -16.90 12.06
N ARG A 451 -3.68 -15.80 11.36
CA ARG A 451 -4.50 -15.31 10.24
C ARG A 451 -4.72 -16.33 9.13
N VAL A 452 -3.72 -17.15 8.80
CA VAL A 452 -3.86 -18.15 7.72
C VAL A 452 -4.82 -19.28 8.09
N LEU A 453 -4.99 -19.58 9.38
CA LEU A 453 -5.90 -20.63 9.87
C LEU A 453 -7.30 -20.07 10.16
N LEU A 454 -7.39 -18.91 10.81
CA LEU A 454 -8.65 -18.32 11.25
C LEU A 454 -9.29 -17.38 10.21
N ARG A 455 -8.49 -16.75 9.36
CA ARG A 455 -8.93 -15.76 8.36
C ARG A 455 -8.24 -15.94 6.99
N PRO A 456 -8.26 -17.17 6.40
CA PRO A 456 -7.60 -17.41 5.12
C PRO A 456 -8.23 -16.60 3.98
N ASP A 457 -7.44 -16.30 2.95
CA ASP A 457 -7.89 -15.50 1.79
C ASP A 457 -9.10 -16.11 1.06
N SER A 458 -9.32 -17.42 1.18
CA SER A 458 -10.50 -18.11 0.63
C SER A 458 -11.82 -17.73 1.32
N LEU A 459 -11.78 -17.15 2.52
CA LEU A 459 -12.99 -16.65 3.21
C LEU A 459 -13.42 -15.28 2.72
N LYS A 460 -12.59 -14.62 1.89
CA LYS A 460 -12.93 -13.32 1.31
C LYS A 460 -13.90 -13.51 0.15
N VAL A 461 -15.16 -13.80 0.48
CA VAL A 461 -16.24 -14.08 -0.48
C VAL A 461 -17.15 -12.88 -0.72
N TYR A 462 -17.20 -11.93 0.22
CA TYR A 462 -18.07 -10.76 0.13
C TYR A 462 -17.38 -9.67 -0.70
N ARG A 463 -18.00 -9.30 -1.82
CA ARG A 463 -17.49 -8.26 -2.71
C ARG A 463 -18.35 -7.00 -2.57
N LEU A 464 -17.82 -5.99 -1.90
CA LEU A 464 -18.42 -4.67 -1.91
C LEU A 464 -17.95 -3.90 -3.14
N THR A 465 -18.88 -3.19 -3.77
CA THR A 465 -18.59 -2.33 -4.92
C THR A 465 -19.18 -0.94 -4.76
N ALA A 466 -18.48 0.06 -5.28
CA ALA A 466 -18.97 1.43 -5.37
C ALA A 466 -18.71 1.96 -6.79
N PRO A 467 -19.66 2.70 -7.40
CA PRO A 467 -19.42 3.34 -8.68
C PRO A 467 -18.41 4.49 -8.52
N SER A 468 -17.54 4.65 -9.51
CA SER A 468 -16.62 5.78 -9.62
C SER A 468 -16.68 6.33 -11.04
N ARG A 469 -16.83 7.65 -11.16
CA ARG A 469 -16.88 8.33 -12.46
C ARG A 469 -16.05 9.59 -12.39
N THR A 470 -15.13 9.73 -13.32
CA THR A 470 -14.36 10.95 -13.52
C THR A 470 -14.58 11.42 -14.95
N LEU A 471 -14.99 12.67 -15.11
CA LEU A 471 -14.94 13.36 -16.39
C LEU A 471 -13.87 14.42 -16.25
N SER A 472 -12.84 14.41 -17.11
CA SER A 472 -11.83 15.46 -17.13
C SER A 472 -11.65 16.06 -18.52
N GLY A 473 -11.29 17.34 -18.55
CA GLY A 473 -10.90 18.08 -19.73
C GLY A 473 -9.62 18.84 -19.43
N SER A 474 -8.59 18.70 -20.26
CA SER A 474 -7.33 19.44 -20.09
C SER A 474 -7.15 20.48 -21.18
N SER A 475 -6.83 21.72 -20.78
CA SER A 475 -6.42 22.82 -21.65
C SER A 475 -4.99 23.23 -21.25
N GLY A 476 -4.06 23.20 -22.20
CA GLY A 476 -2.68 23.64 -21.97
C GLY A 476 -2.37 24.90 -22.75
N ILE A 477 -1.84 25.93 -22.08
CA ILE A 477 -1.29 27.11 -22.76
C ILE A 477 0.24 27.07 -22.63
N THR A 478 0.90 26.70 -23.73
CA THR A 478 2.35 26.87 -23.88
C THR A 478 2.65 28.32 -24.22
N ALA A 479 3.16 29.07 -23.24
CA ALA A 479 3.65 30.43 -23.45
C ALA A 479 5.16 30.38 -23.74
N SER A 480 5.56 30.11 -24.99
CA SER A 480 6.83 30.62 -25.52
C SER A 480 6.92 30.57 -27.04
N SER A 481 7.30 31.71 -27.62
CA SER A 481 7.89 31.82 -28.94
C SER A 481 9.20 31.04 -29.02
N GLN A 482 9.40 30.31 -30.11
CA GLN A 482 10.61 29.58 -30.51
C GLN A 482 10.93 28.30 -29.70
N ALA A 483 11.29 27.27 -30.46
CA ALA A 483 11.61 25.90 -30.07
C ALA A 483 12.36 25.78 -28.72
N GLY A 484 11.63 25.35 -27.69
CA GLY A 484 12.19 25.00 -26.39
C GLY A 484 11.12 24.33 -25.53
N SER A 485 11.31 23.06 -25.20
CA SER A 485 10.41 22.32 -24.33
C SER A 485 10.37 22.93 -22.92
N GLY A 486 9.17 23.17 -22.39
CA GLY A 486 8.96 23.28 -20.94
C GLY A 486 8.62 24.65 -20.33
N LYS A 487 8.05 25.60 -21.07
CA LYS A 487 7.52 26.86 -20.49
C LYS A 487 6.00 26.95 -20.69
N GLY A 488 5.20 26.73 -19.64
CA GLY A 488 3.74 26.82 -19.74
C GLY A 488 2.98 26.55 -18.45
N VAL A 489 1.68 26.84 -18.50
CA VAL A 489 0.69 26.50 -17.48
C VAL A 489 -0.30 25.54 -18.13
N THR A 490 -0.52 24.40 -17.48
CA THR A 490 -1.52 23.42 -17.90
C THR A 490 -2.62 23.36 -16.86
N ILE A 491 -3.86 23.37 -17.33
CA ILE A 491 -5.03 23.30 -16.46
C ILE A 491 -5.82 22.05 -16.85
N GLU A 492 -5.96 21.13 -15.89
CA GLU A 492 -6.88 20.00 -15.97
C GLU A 492 -8.10 20.30 -15.11
N ILE A 493 -9.28 20.28 -15.72
CA ILE A 493 -10.56 20.41 -15.04
C ILE A 493 -11.17 19.02 -14.92
N SER A 494 -11.71 18.66 -13.76
CA SER A 494 -12.29 17.33 -13.56
C SER A 494 -13.51 17.34 -12.64
N HIS A 495 -14.59 16.71 -13.09
CA HIS A 495 -15.74 16.36 -12.27
C HIS A 495 -15.59 14.92 -11.77
N ARG A 496 -15.63 14.72 -10.44
CA ARG A 496 -15.38 13.43 -9.79
C ARG A 496 -16.60 13.01 -8.97
N LYS A 497 -17.10 11.80 -9.24
CA LYS A 497 -18.05 11.08 -8.39
C LYS A 497 -17.35 9.85 -7.82
N ARG A 498 -17.13 9.83 -6.51
CA ARG A 498 -16.45 8.74 -5.79
C ARG A 498 -17.32 8.24 -4.64
N ASP A 499 -16.87 7.17 -3.97
CA ASP A 499 -17.47 6.66 -2.73
C ASP A 499 -17.35 7.66 -1.58
N ASP A 500 -16.31 8.49 -1.62
CA ASP A 500 -16.04 9.51 -0.63
C ASP A 500 -16.66 10.86 -1.03
N PRO A 501 -17.55 11.45 -0.21
CA PRO A 501 -18.19 12.72 -0.51
C PRO A 501 -17.21 13.90 -0.52
N HIS A 502 -16.17 13.90 0.34
CA HIS A 502 -15.19 14.99 0.36
C HIS A 502 -14.22 14.93 -0.82
N LEU A 503 -14.03 13.74 -1.42
CA LEU A 503 -13.26 13.56 -2.67
C LEU A 503 -14.12 13.71 -3.95
N SER A 504 -15.42 13.95 -3.81
CA SER A 504 -16.34 14.18 -4.92
C SER A 504 -16.55 15.69 -5.16
N GLY A 505 -16.95 16.05 -6.38
CA GLY A 505 -17.18 17.44 -6.79
C GLY A 505 -16.31 17.86 -7.98
N ASP A 506 -16.22 19.16 -8.19
CA ASP A 506 -15.51 19.80 -9.30
C ASP A 506 -14.12 20.25 -8.86
N TYR A 507 -13.11 19.87 -9.63
CA TYR A 507 -11.71 20.11 -9.33
C TYR A 507 -10.99 20.76 -10.51
N LEU A 508 -9.99 21.56 -10.17
CA LEU A 508 -9.05 22.17 -11.08
C LEU A 508 -7.64 21.80 -10.61
N THR A 509 -6.86 21.16 -11.47
CA THR A 509 -5.44 20.88 -11.25
C THR A 509 -4.64 21.81 -12.15
N ILE A 510 -3.91 22.74 -11.55
CA ILE A 510 -3.06 23.69 -12.25
C ILE A 510 -1.61 23.24 -12.12
N ASP A 511 -1.01 22.83 -13.24
CA ASP A 511 0.38 22.42 -13.34
C ASP A 511 1.20 23.58 -13.93
N ILE A 512 2.07 24.16 -13.12
CA ILE A 512 2.90 25.33 -13.45
C ILE A 512 4.33 24.86 -13.67
N ALA A 513 4.87 25.07 -14.87
CA ALA A 513 6.28 24.83 -15.15
C ALA A 513 7.18 25.84 -14.40
N PRO A 514 8.48 25.57 -14.22
CA PRO A 514 9.40 26.52 -13.60
C PRO A 514 9.53 27.81 -14.43
N LEU A 515 8.75 28.85 -14.10
CA LEU A 515 8.74 30.16 -14.74
C LEU A 515 9.48 31.19 -13.86
N LYS A 516 10.14 32.19 -14.48
CA LYS A 516 11.01 33.15 -13.78
C LYS A 516 10.41 34.55 -13.51
N PRO A 517 9.41 35.07 -14.26
CA PRO A 517 8.71 36.32 -13.86
C PRO A 517 7.28 36.06 -13.34
N ALA A 518 6.92 36.67 -12.20
CA ALA A 518 5.57 36.61 -11.61
C ALA A 518 4.50 37.23 -12.54
N ASP A 519 4.83 38.32 -13.24
CA ASP A 519 3.90 38.97 -14.17
C ASP A 519 3.58 38.11 -15.40
N ALA A 520 4.58 37.38 -15.91
CA ALA A 520 4.37 36.43 -17.00
C ALA A 520 3.46 35.29 -16.57
N LEU A 521 3.61 34.81 -15.33
CA LEU A 521 2.71 33.82 -14.76
C LEU A 521 1.29 34.35 -14.56
N LYS A 522 1.12 35.56 -13.98
CA LYS A 522 -0.21 36.18 -13.82
C LYS A 522 -0.95 36.25 -15.16
N LYS A 523 -0.24 36.66 -16.23
CA LYS A 523 -0.77 36.66 -17.60
C LYS A 523 -1.10 35.26 -18.12
N SER A 524 -0.21 34.28 -17.96
CA SER A 524 -0.47 32.90 -18.40
C SER A 524 -1.61 32.22 -17.63
N LEU A 525 -1.73 32.45 -16.32
CA LEU A 525 -2.84 31.95 -15.51
C LEU A 525 -4.15 32.61 -15.94
N ARG A 526 -4.18 33.93 -16.13
CA ARG A 526 -5.38 34.63 -16.64
C ARG A 526 -5.81 34.07 -17.98
N GLN A 527 -4.87 33.90 -18.91
CA GLN A 527 -5.16 33.37 -20.25
C GLN A 527 -5.64 31.90 -20.20
N ALA A 528 -5.05 31.08 -19.33
CA ALA A 528 -5.43 29.68 -19.19
C ALA A 528 -6.78 29.52 -18.50
N LEU A 529 -7.07 30.35 -17.50
CA LEU A 529 -8.35 30.38 -16.80
C LEU A 529 -9.45 31.02 -17.66
N SER A 530 -9.15 32.01 -18.51
CA SER A 530 -10.14 32.59 -19.44
C SER A 530 -10.59 31.61 -20.53
N ALA A 531 -9.83 30.54 -20.78
CA ALA A 531 -10.26 29.46 -21.67
C ALA A 531 -11.37 28.59 -21.03
N ILE A 532 -11.50 28.65 -19.71
CA ILE A 532 -12.67 28.23 -18.95
C ILE A 532 -13.64 29.41 -19.09
N GLY A 533 -14.74 29.22 -19.82
CA GLY A 533 -15.71 30.26 -20.19
C GLY A 533 -16.28 31.03 -18.99
N GLU A 534 -17.23 31.93 -19.24
CA GLU A 534 -17.76 32.84 -18.20
C GLU A 534 -18.23 32.10 -16.93
N GLN A 535 -17.79 32.62 -15.78
CA GLN A 535 -18.06 32.07 -14.45
C GLN A 535 -18.81 33.08 -13.59
N THR A 536 -19.52 32.58 -12.58
CA THR A 536 -20.20 33.41 -11.57
C THR A 536 -19.25 34.05 -10.55
N PHE A 537 -17.95 33.76 -10.62
CA PHE A 537 -16.93 34.21 -9.68
C PHE A 537 -15.65 34.68 -10.40
N GLU A 538 -14.91 35.59 -9.77
CA GLU A 538 -13.68 36.14 -10.36
C GLU A 538 -12.44 35.30 -10.06
N TRP A 539 -11.65 35.02 -11.10
CA TRP A 539 -10.40 34.27 -10.99
C TRP A 539 -9.25 35.05 -10.32
N ASP A 540 -9.36 36.38 -10.23
CA ASP A 540 -8.23 37.24 -9.82
C ASP A 540 -7.77 36.99 -8.38
N HIS A 541 -8.66 36.59 -7.46
CA HIS A 541 -8.27 36.21 -6.11
C HIS A 541 -7.40 34.94 -6.10
N LEU A 542 -7.76 33.93 -6.90
CA LEU A 542 -6.99 32.70 -7.05
C LEU A 542 -5.64 32.95 -7.72
N ILE A 543 -5.62 33.75 -8.78
CA ILE A 543 -4.40 34.13 -9.50
C ILE A 543 -3.44 34.86 -8.57
N ARG A 544 -3.96 35.81 -7.77
CA ARG A 544 -3.19 36.56 -6.79
C ARG A 544 -2.60 35.63 -5.73
N SER A 545 -3.42 34.76 -5.13
CA SER A 545 -2.96 33.77 -4.15
C SER A 545 -1.84 32.88 -4.70
N ILE A 546 -1.99 32.34 -5.91
CA ILE A 546 -0.98 31.48 -6.55
C ILE A 546 0.31 32.26 -6.85
N SER A 547 0.21 33.48 -7.35
CA SER A 547 1.35 34.27 -7.80
C SER A 547 2.14 34.97 -6.68
N GLU A 548 1.48 35.34 -5.58
CA GLU A 548 2.07 36.10 -4.48
C GLU A 548 2.48 35.23 -3.29
N SER A 549 1.72 34.18 -2.98
CA SER A 549 1.90 33.39 -1.75
C SER A 549 2.52 32.02 -1.97
N LEU A 550 2.37 31.44 -3.17
CA LEU A 550 2.60 30.01 -3.39
C LEU A 550 3.80 29.71 -4.29
N LEU A 551 4.58 30.70 -4.70
CA LEU A 551 5.76 30.49 -5.54
C LEU A 551 7.00 31.08 -4.91
N ASN A 552 8.01 30.23 -4.72
CA ASN A 552 9.32 30.67 -4.29
C ASN A 552 10.21 30.95 -5.52
N PRO A 553 10.44 32.23 -5.90
CA PRO A 553 11.24 32.59 -7.07
C PRO A 553 12.71 32.18 -6.95
N ALA A 554 13.21 31.89 -5.74
CA ALA A 554 14.60 31.53 -5.51
C ALA A 554 14.97 30.13 -5.99
N LYS A 555 14.00 29.23 -6.24
CA LYS A 555 14.27 27.84 -6.67
C LYS A 555 13.28 27.41 -7.76
N PRO A 556 13.72 27.25 -9.02
CA PRO A 556 12.84 26.81 -10.11
C PRO A 556 12.36 25.37 -9.83
N SER A 557 11.09 25.23 -9.46
CA SER A 557 10.42 23.94 -9.23
C SER A 557 9.11 23.89 -10.01
N HIS A 558 8.64 22.67 -10.30
CA HIS A 558 7.33 22.48 -10.89
C HIS A 558 6.28 22.54 -9.78
N THR A 559 5.30 23.43 -9.92
CA THR A 559 4.27 23.65 -8.91
C THR A 559 2.95 23.09 -9.40
N GLN A 560 2.33 22.23 -8.60
CA GLN A 560 0.99 21.71 -8.84
C GLN A 560 0.05 22.28 -7.79
N VAL A 561 -1.04 22.93 -8.21
CA VAL A 561 -2.08 23.47 -7.34
C VAL A 561 -3.37 22.70 -7.58
N LEU A 562 -3.93 22.10 -6.53
CA LEU A 562 -5.23 21.45 -6.55
C LEU A 562 -6.27 22.38 -5.93
N VAL A 563 -7.27 22.73 -6.71
CA VAL A 563 -8.39 23.60 -6.33
C VAL A 563 -9.69 22.80 -6.46
N LYS A 564 -10.62 23.03 -5.54
CA LYS A 564 -11.99 22.48 -5.59
C LYS A 564 -12.98 23.63 -5.69
N ILE A 565 -13.95 23.51 -6.59
CA ILE A 565 -15.03 24.49 -6.68
C ILE A 565 -16.12 24.07 -5.68
N LYS A 566 -16.37 24.91 -4.67
CA LYS A 566 -17.30 24.62 -3.59
C LYS A 566 -18.23 25.80 -3.37
N HIS A 567 -19.55 25.54 -3.40
CA HIS A 567 -20.59 26.57 -3.30
C HIS A 567 -20.41 27.75 -4.29
N GLY A 568 -19.83 27.48 -5.46
CA GLY A 568 -19.55 28.52 -6.46
C GLY A 568 -18.26 29.31 -6.25
N GLU A 569 -17.40 28.92 -5.29
CA GLU A 569 -16.11 29.57 -5.06
C GLU A 569 -14.93 28.59 -5.24
N PRO A 570 -13.80 29.04 -5.81
CA PRO A 570 -12.59 28.21 -5.93
C PRO A 570 -11.82 28.20 -4.61
N VAL A 571 -11.66 27.00 -4.04
CA VAL A 571 -10.90 26.79 -2.80
C VAL A 571 -9.63 25.99 -3.09
N VAL A 572 -8.48 26.56 -2.74
CA VAL A 572 -7.20 25.84 -2.82
C VAL A 572 -7.18 24.77 -1.74
N LEU A 573 -6.99 23.51 -2.13
CA LEU A 573 -6.88 22.39 -1.20
C LEU A 573 -5.44 22.03 -0.89
N LEU A 574 -4.58 22.09 -1.91
CA LEU A 574 -3.20 21.60 -1.83
C LEU A 574 -2.31 22.27 -2.86
N THR A 575 -1.10 22.63 -2.46
CA THR A 575 -0.03 23.07 -3.36
C THR A 575 1.20 22.20 -3.17
N ARG A 576 1.78 21.70 -4.26
CA ARG A 576 2.97 20.83 -4.25
C ARG A 576 4.08 21.41 -5.10
N HIS A 577 5.24 21.59 -4.50
CA HIS A 577 6.47 21.89 -5.20
C HIS A 577 7.23 20.60 -5.46
N THR A 578 7.53 20.33 -6.72
CA THR A 578 8.19 19.11 -7.14
C THR A 578 9.39 19.38 -8.04
N LEU A 579 10.35 18.47 -7.98
CA LEU A 579 11.40 18.38 -8.99
C LEU A 579 11.06 17.29 -9.98
N SER A 580 10.85 17.68 -11.23
CA SER A 580 10.61 16.76 -12.33
C SER A 580 11.93 16.28 -12.93
N LYS A 581 12.05 14.97 -13.10
CA LYS A 581 13.09 14.32 -13.92
C LYS A 581 12.38 13.53 -15.00
N ALA A 582 12.47 14.00 -16.25
CA ALA A 582 12.03 13.26 -17.42
C ALA A 582 13.19 12.47 -18.02
N ARG A 583 12.90 11.28 -18.55
CA ARG A 583 13.79 10.54 -19.42
C ARG A 583 12.98 10.10 -20.62
N ASP A 584 13.36 10.64 -21.76
CA ASP A 584 12.70 10.36 -23.02
C ASP A 584 13.60 9.40 -23.80
N LEU A 585 13.05 8.24 -24.13
CA LEU A 585 13.70 7.28 -25.02
C LEU A 585 12.82 7.19 -26.26
N THR A 586 13.14 8.04 -27.23
CA THR A 586 12.68 7.89 -28.61
C THR A 586 13.67 6.97 -29.32
N LEU A 587 13.17 5.87 -29.88
CA LEU A 587 14.02 5.05 -30.76
C LEU A 587 14.28 5.87 -32.05
N PRO A 588 15.46 5.72 -32.68
CA PRO A 588 15.72 6.35 -33.97
C PRO A 588 14.65 5.92 -34.98
N HIS A 589 14.20 6.87 -35.82
CA HIS A 589 13.24 6.60 -36.88
C HIS A 589 13.80 5.46 -37.77
N PRO A 590 13.06 4.35 -37.98
CA PRO A 590 13.48 3.35 -38.95
C PRO A 590 13.61 4.00 -40.33
N ALA A 591 14.65 3.61 -41.06
CA ALA A 591 14.87 4.04 -42.45
C ALA A 591 13.63 3.68 -43.30
N GLU A 592 13.31 4.58 -44.22
CA GLU A 592 12.06 4.65 -45.00
C GLU A 592 11.54 3.28 -45.47
N GLN A 593 10.43 2.83 -44.86
CA GLN A 593 9.54 1.82 -45.43
C GLN A 593 8.08 2.29 -45.29
N HIS A 594 7.22 1.72 -46.11
CA HIS A 594 5.91 2.20 -46.57
C HIS A 594 4.80 2.32 -45.48
N SER A 595 5.19 2.24 -44.21
CA SER A 595 4.38 2.40 -43.01
C SER A 595 5.28 2.89 -41.87
N GLY A 596 4.90 3.95 -41.18
CA GLY A 596 5.68 4.51 -40.08
C GLY A 596 5.44 3.71 -38.79
N LEU A 597 6.46 3.06 -38.24
CA LEU A 597 6.38 2.49 -36.90
C LEU A 597 6.60 3.60 -35.87
N ASP A 598 5.56 3.94 -35.10
CA ASP A 598 5.64 4.92 -34.01
C ASP A 598 5.89 4.19 -32.68
N LEU A 599 7.10 4.34 -32.14
CA LEU A 599 7.51 3.78 -30.84
C LEU A 599 7.96 4.90 -29.90
N GLN A 600 7.24 5.06 -28.78
CA GLN A 600 7.63 6.01 -27.74
C GLN A 600 7.65 5.34 -26.36
N SER A 601 8.68 5.64 -25.57
CA SER A 601 8.72 5.31 -24.14
C SER A 601 9.12 6.54 -23.35
N LEU A 602 8.13 7.22 -22.78
CA LEU A 602 8.31 8.35 -21.90
C LEU A 602 8.29 7.88 -20.45
N ARG A 603 9.20 8.41 -19.64
CA ARG A 603 9.15 8.25 -18.19
C ARG A 603 9.36 9.57 -17.49
N THR A 604 8.44 9.93 -16.62
CA THR A 604 8.60 11.09 -15.74
C THR A 604 8.57 10.66 -14.28
N ARG A 605 9.39 11.32 -13.47
CA ARG A 605 9.42 11.18 -12.01
C ARG A 605 9.30 12.57 -11.43
N LYS A 606 8.38 12.79 -10.49
CA LYS A 606 8.35 14.02 -9.72
C LYS A 606 8.60 13.69 -8.25
N THR A 607 9.61 14.34 -7.68
CA THR A 607 9.93 14.23 -6.25
C THR A 607 9.35 15.42 -5.51
N LEU A 608 8.56 15.19 -4.45
CA LEU A 608 8.08 16.26 -3.60
C LEU A 608 9.25 16.97 -2.91
N ARG A 609 9.23 18.31 -2.93
CA ARG A 609 10.11 19.18 -2.14
C ARG A 609 9.38 19.78 -0.96
N GLN A 610 8.18 20.27 -1.21
CA GLN A 610 7.37 20.99 -0.23
C GLN A 610 5.90 20.83 -0.62
N GLU A 611 5.04 20.70 0.39
CA GLU A 611 3.60 20.57 0.24
C GLU A 611 2.94 21.53 1.23
N HIS A 612 1.99 22.32 0.74
CA HIS A 612 1.19 23.26 1.51
C HIS A 612 -0.27 22.86 1.46
N VAL A 613 -0.90 22.74 2.62
CA VAL A 613 -2.33 22.49 2.76
C VAL A 613 -3.08 23.83 2.71
N GLY A 614 -4.21 23.87 2.02
CA GLY A 614 -5.06 25.07 1.98
C GLY A 614 -5.77 25.34 3.31
N ASP A 615 -6.00 26.62 3.61
CA ASP A 615 -6.60 27.15 4.85
C ASP A 615 -8.10 27.48 4.72
N GLN A 616 -8.68 27.27 3.54
CA GLN A 616 -10.04 27.72 3.20
C GLN A 616 -11.11 26.62 3.29
N SER A 617 -10.73 25.35 3.50
CA SER A 617 -11.65 24.21 3.58
C SER A 617 -11.04 23.03 4.34
N LEU A 618 -11.90 22.26 5.02
CA LEU A 618 -11.56 21.01 5.68
C LEU A 618 -11.51 19.81 4.73
N ASP A 619 -11.96 19.95 3.47
CA ASP A 619 -12.10 18.84 2.52
C ASP A 619 -10.79 18.10 2.23
N HIS A 620 -9.64 18.76 2.37
CA HIS A 620 -8.34 18.11 2.25
C HIS A 620 -7.98 17.28 3.48
N LEU A 621 -8.17 17.85 4.68
CA LEU A 621 -7.78 17.25 5.95
C LEU A 621 -8.69 16.10 6.36
N LEU A 622 -9.99 16.15 6.01
CA LEU A 622 -10.97 15.14 6.43
C LEU A 622 -10.65 13.72 5.93
N PRO A 623 -10.34 13.47 4.65
CA PRO A 623 -9.86 12.16 4.18
C PRO A 623 -8.57 11.68 4.88
N VAL A 624 -7.64 12.59 5.17
CA VAL A 624 -6.37 12.28 5.87
C VAL A 624 -6.66 11.88 7.33
N ALA A 625 -7.44 12.69 8.04
CA ALA A 625 -7.88 12.44 9.41
C ALA A 625 -8.60 11.10 9.51
N ARG A 626 -9.54 10.83 8.60
CA ARG A 626 -10.22 9.52 8.54
C ARG A 626 -9.21 8.39 8.37
N HIS A 627 -8.20 8.54 7.51
CA HIS A 627 -7.22 7.48 7.35
C HIS A 627 -6.37 7.25 8.61
N CYS A 628 -5.86 8.30 9.24
CA CYS A 628 -4.91 8.21 10.34
C CYS A 628 -5.56 7.95 11.71
N LEU A 629 -6.78 8.46 11.94
CA LEU A 629 -7.48 8.37 13.22
C LEU A 629 -8.44 7.17 13.31
N GLN A 630 -8.64 6.42 12.22
CA GLN A 630 -9.48 5.22 12.17
C GLN A 630 -9.00 4.06 13.05
N SER A 631 -7.72 4.05 13.46
CA SER A 631 -7.17 3.01 14.32
C SER A 631 -6.36 3.65 15.44
N SER A 632 -6.60 3.27 16.69
CA SER A 632 -5.82 3.74 17.85
C SER A 632 -4.31 3.48 17.71
N LYS A 633 -3.91 2.50 16.90
CA LYS A 633 -2.52 2.20 16.57
C LYS A 633 -1.87 3.18 15.58
N GLN A 634 -2.66 4.05 14.95
CA GLN A 634 -2.23 4.99 13.89
C GLN A 634 -2.33 6.46 14.31
N SER A 635 -2.70 6.78 15.56
CA SER A 635 -2.75 8.16 16.06
C SER A 635 -1.44 8.92 15.84
N HIS A 636 -0.30 8.24 16.03
CA HIS A 636 1.03 8.81 15.76
C HIS A 636 1.23 9.28 14.30
N ALA A 637 0.53 8.69 13.32
CA ALA A 637 0.59 9.12 11.93
C ALA A 637 -0.17 10.42 11.69
N TRP A 638 -1.24 10.66 12.44
CA TRP A 638 -1.96 11.94 12.43
C TRP A 638 -1.10 13.05 13.03
N ASP A 639 -0.52 12.80 14.20
CA ASP A 639 0.36 13.78 14.87
C ASP A 639 1.57 14.12 14.00
N ALA A 640 2.20 13.12 13.37
CA ALA A 640 3.31 13.34 12.44
C ALA A 640 2.90 14.16 11.20
N TYR A 641 1.67 13.97 10.70
CA TYR A 641 1.15 14.77 9.59
C TYR A 641 0.91 16.22 10.02
N LEU A 642 0.26 16.44 11.17
CA LEU A 642 0.05 17.79 11.72
C LEU A 642 1.37 18.52 11.98
N GLN A 643 2.38 17.83 12.53
CA GLN A 643 3.72 18.41 12.73
C GLN A 643 4.40 18.79 11.41
N GLN A 644 4.23 17.99 10.36
CA GLN A 644 4.77 18.30 9.04
C GLN A 644 4.12 19.55 8.41
N HIS A 645 2.87 19.82 8.75
CA HIS A 645 2.05 20.92 8.22
C HIS A 645 1.68 21.95 9.29
N ALA A 646 2.51 22.14 10.31
CA ALA A 646 2.18 22.94 11.49
C ALA A 646 1.78 24.38 11.14
N ASP A 647 2.52 25.02 10.23
CA ASP A 647 2.24 26.39 9.78
C ASP A 647 0.92 26.48 9.01
N ASP A 648 0.66 25.53 8.10
CA ASP A 648 -0.59 25.48 7.32
C ASP A 648 -1.81 25.23 8.22
N VAL A 649 -1.67 24.33 9.19
CA VAL A 649 -2.72 24.04 10.19
C VAL A 649 -2.95 25.24 11.09
N GLN A 650 -1.90 25.95 11.50
CA GLN A 650 -2.06 27.17 12.29
C GLN A 650 -2.79 28.25 11.49
N ALA A 651 -2.46 28.45 10.21
CA ALA A 651 -3.15 29.40 9.35
C ALA A 651 -4.65 29.06 9.22
N LEU A 652 -4.98 27.77 9.08
CA LEU A 652 -6.38 27.31 9.13
C LEU A 652 -7.04 27.66 10.47
N LEU A 653 -6.39 27.40 11.60
CA LEU A 653 -6.93 27.72 12.92
C LEU A 653 -7.13 29.23 13.13
N ASP A 654 -6.16 30.04 12.69
CA ASP A 654 -6.26 31.50 12.76
C ASP A 654 -7.48 31.98 11.95
N ARG A 655 -7.69 31.43 10.75
CA ARG A 655 -8.83 31.74 9.90
C ARG A 655 -10.17 31.31 10.50
N ILE A 656 -10.20 30.20 11.24
CA ILE A 656 -11.37 29.79 12.05
C ILE A 656 -11.62 30.80 13.17
N GLY A 657 -10.56 31.29 13.82
CA GLY A 657 -10.63 32.27 14.89
C GLY A 657 -11.20 33.61 14.43
N GLU A 658 -10.74 34.11 13.29
CA GLU A 658 -11.17 35.37 12.69
C GLU A 658 -12.66 35.40 12.30
N GLN A 659 -13.28 34.23 12.07
CA GLN A 659 -14.70 34.07 11.72
C GLN A 659 -15.19 35.03 10.62
N HIS A 660 -14.76 34.81 9.38
CA HIS A 660 -15.29 35.53 8.22
C HIS A 660 -16.64 34.93 7.77
N PRO A 661 -17.79 35.61 8.02
CA PRO A 661 -19.10 35.08 7.64
C PRO A 661 -19.21 35.01 6.12
N GLY A 662 -19.92 33.98 5.62
CA GLY A 662 -20.11 33.78 4.18
C GLY A 662 -18.94 33.09 3.47
N THR A 663 -17.85 32.77 4.18
CA THR A 663 -16.77 31.95 3.61
C THR A 663 -17.14 30.47 3.56
N VAL A 664 -16.53 29.73 2.62
CA VAL A 664 -16.69 28.27 2.52
C VAL A 664 -16.38 27.57 3.85
N LEU A 665 -15.29 27.93 4.53
CA LEU A 665 -14.92 27.35 5.82
C LEU A 665 -15.99 27.58 6.90
N SER A 666 -16.56 28.78 7.00
CA SER A 666 -17.65 29.06 7.94
C SER A 666 -18.89 28.21 7.66
N SER A 667 -19.24 28.04 6.38
CA SER A 667 -20.37 27.20 5.97
C SER A 667 -20.16 25.71 6.30
N GLU A 668 -18.91 25.22 6.22
CA GLU A 668 -18.56 23.86 6.60
C GLU A 668 -18.70 23.66 8.11
N LEU A 669 -18.20 24.59 8.93
CA LEU A 669 -18.33 24.53 10.39
C LEU A 669 -19.81 24.57 10.81
N ASP A 670 -20.61 25.42 10.19
CA ASP A 670 -22.06 25.48 10.46
C ASP A 670 -22.78 24.19 10.03
N ALA A 671 -22.36 23.58 8.92
CA ALA A 671 -22.88 22.28 8.51
C ALA A 671 -22.54 21.18 9.54
N LEU A 672 -21.35 21.22 10.15
CA LEU A 672 -20.97 20.29 11.24
C LEU A 672 -21.84 20.50 12.49
N LYS A 673 -22.13 21.76 12.88
CA LYS A 673 -23.00 22.05 14.04
C LYS A 673 -24.40 21.44 13.92
N ARG A 674 -24.91 21.28 12.69
CA ARG A 674 -26.26 20.75 12.43
C ARG A 674 -26.36 19.22 12.56
N ILE A 675 -25.26 18.50 12.75
CA ILE A 675 -25.26 17.03 12.77
C ILE A 675 -25.67 16.50 14.15
N THR A 676 -24.99 16.93 15.22
CA THR A 676 -25.31 16.56 16.61
C THR A 676 -25.03 17.70 17.58
N PRO A 677 -25.74 17.75 18.73
CA PRO A 677 -25.47 18.75 19.78
C PRO A 677 -24.04 18.68 20.34
N ALA A 678 -23.49 17.48 20.47
CA ALA A 678 -22.12 17.28 20.93
C ALA A 678 -21.10 17.88 19.95
N LEU A 679 -21.31 17.69 18.64
CA LEU A 679 -20.46 18.27 17.61
C LEU A 679 -20.61 19.80 17.56
N ALA A 680 -21.83 20.32 17.78
CA ALA A 680 -22.05 21.76 17.89
C ALA A 680 -21.20 22.38 19.02
N SER A 681 -21.26 21.79 20.22
CA SER A 681 -20.43 22.22 21.36
C SER A 681 -18.93 22.13 21.08
N ALA A 682 -18.48 21.10 20.36
CA ALA A 682 -17.09 20.94 19.98
C ALA A 682 -16.63 22.04 19.00
N VAL A 683 -17.45 22.37 18.01
CA VAL A 683 -17.16 23.45 17.04
C VAL A 683 -17.15 24.82 17.72
N ASP A 684 -18.06 25.08 18.66
CA ASP A 684 -18.07 26.33 19.44
C ASP A 684 -16.82 26.46 20.32
N THR A 685 -16.37 25.35 20.91
CA THR A 685 -15.13 25.29 21.69
C THR A 685 -13.91 25.54 20.80
N LEU A 686 -13.83 24.86 19.65
CA LEU A 686 -12.78 25.10 18.64
C LEU A 686 -12.72 26.57 18.25
N THR A 687 -13.86 27.17 17.92
CA THR A 687 -13.90 28.58 17.52
C THR A 687 -13.37 29.50 18.64
N ARG A 688 -13.77 29.25 19.89
CA ARG A 688 -13.32 30.05 21.03
C ARG A 688 -11.81 29.92 21.27
N GLN A 689 -11.28 28.70 21.17
CA GLN A 689 -9.86 28.45 21.37
C GLN A 689 -9.02 28.99 20.21
N ALA A 690 -9.50 28.85 18.98
CA ALA A 690 -8.90 29.44 17.79
C ALA A 690 -8.83 30.97 17.88
N ARG A 691 -9.91 31.63 18.34
CA ARG A 691 -9.92 33.08 18.62
C ARG A 691 -8.87 33.49 19.65
N THR A 692 -8.78 32.72 20.73
CA THR A 692 -7.82 32.99 21.81
C THR A 692 -6.39 32.84 21.30
N ALA A 693 -6.13 31.82 20.48
CA ALA A 693 -4.82 31.60 19.85
C ALA A 693 -4.47 32.68 18.82
N ALA A 694 -5.43 33.14 18.01
CA ALA A 694 -5.22 34.22 17.04
C ALA A 694 -4.94 35.56 17.74
N ALA A 695 -5.66 35.86 18.82
CA ALA A 695 -5.46 37.08 19.61
C ALA A 695 -4.16 37.06 20.44
N ALA A 696 -3.78 35.89 20.96
CA ALA A 696 -2.58 35.68 21.77
C ALA A 696 -1.88 34.38 21.36
N PRO A 697 -0.91 34.43 20.41
CA PRO A 697 -0.31 33.25 19.78
C PRO A 697 0.78 32.58 20.65
N THR A 698 0.44 32.26 21.90
CA THR A 698 1.32 31.47 22.78
C THR A 698 1.28 29.99 22.40
N ALA A 699 2.34 29.25 22.75
CA ALA A 699 2.41 27.80 22.51
C ALA A 699 1.24 27.05 23.17
N GLU A 700 0.84 27.49 24.37
CA GLU A 700 -0.29 26.93 25.11
C GLU A 700 -1.61 27.15 24.35
N ASN A 701 -1.93 28.39 23.95
CA ASN A 701 -3.18 28.69 23.25
C ASN A 701 -3.28 27.97 21.90
N ARG A 702 -2.17 27.88 21.16
CA ARG A 702 -2.09 27.10 19.91
C ARG A 702 -2.33 25.62 20.15
N SER A 703 -1.76 25.06 21.22
CA SER A 703 -1.99 23.66 21.59
C SER A 703 -3.44 23.37 21.99
N GLN A 704 -4.10 24.31 22.68
CA GLN A 704 -5.52 24.19 23.06
C GLN A 704 -6.44 24.28 21.83
N ALA A 705 -6.15 25.18 20.88
CA ALA A 705 -6.87 25.26 19.62
C ALA A 705 -6.73 23.98 18.79
N LEU A 706 -5.51 23.42 18.71
CA LEU A 706 -5.25 22.15 18.02
C LEU A 706 -5.96 20.97 18.70
N ALA A 707 -5.97 20.91 20.04
CA ALA A 707 -6.69 19.89 20.78
C ALA A 707 -8.21 19.97 20.53
N ALA A 708 -8.76 21.19 20.51
CA ALA A 708 -10.17 21.39 20.18
C ALA A 708 -10.49 20.99 18.72
N PHE A 709 -9.57 21.23 17.79
CA PHE A 709 -9.71 20.80 16.40
C PHE A 709 -9.76 19.27 16.29
N ASN A 710 -8.85 18.58 16.98
CA ASN A 710 -8.85 17.12 17.05
C ASN A 710 -10.13 16.56 17.67
N ALA A 711 -10.71 17.24 18.67
CA ALA A 711 -11.99 16.84 19.27
C ALA A 711 -13.16 16.96 18.27
N VAL A 712 -13.20 18.02 17.45
CA VAL A 712 -14.19 18.16 16.36
C VAL A 712 -14.05 17.03 15.34
N LEU A 713 -12.81 16.73 14.92
CA LEU A 713 -12.56 15.63 13.99
C LEU A 713 -13.01 14.28 14.57
N ALA A 714 -12.62 13.95 15.80
CA ALA A 714 -13.00 12.71 16.47
C ALA A 714 -14.53 12.57 16.59
N GLY A 715 -15.25 13.66 16.86
CA GLY A 715 -16.72 13.66 16.90
C GLY A 715 -17.38 13.50 15.52
N TYR A 716 -16.78 14.04 14.46
CA TYR A 716 -17.35 13.99 13.11
C TYR A 716 -17.05 12.67 12.36
N LEU A 717 -15.90 12.05 12.59
CA LEU A 717 -15.44 10.86 11.86
C LEU A 717 -16.47 9.71 11.81
N PRO A 718 -17.18 9.33 12.89
CA PRO A 718 -18.19 8.27 12.82
C PRO A 718 -19.32 8.58 11.82
N HIS A 719 -19.77 9.83 11.74
CA HIS A 719 -20.80 10.27 10.78
C HIS A 719 -20.27 10.23 9.35
N TYR A 720 -19.03 10.66 9.16
CA TYR A 720 -18.37 10.62 7.85
C TYR A 720 -18.17 9.18 7.36
N GLU A 721 -17.75 8.27 8.23
CA GLU A 721 -17.60 6.85 7.90
C GLU A 721 -18.91 6.19 7.48
N ALA A 722 -19.99 6.47 8.22
CA ALA A 722 -21.32 5.98 7.87
C ALA A 722 -21.72 6.41 6.45
N LYS A 723 -21.56 7.69 6.11
CA LYS A 723 -21.84 8.23 4.76
C LYS A 723 -21.00 7.58 3.66
N VAL A 724 -19.72 7.29 3.94
CA VAL A 724 -18.84 6.62 2.97
C VAL A 724 -19.30 5.18 2.78
N SER A 725 -19.66 4.49 3.86
CA SER A 725 -20.14 3.11 3.80
C SER A 725 -21.46 2.97 3.02
N GLU A 726 -22.35 3.95 3.05
CA GLU A 726 -23.59 3.97 2.24
C GLU A 726 -23.33 3.88 0.73
N ALA A 727 -22.20 4.40 0.23
CA ALA A 727 -21.85 4.32 -1.18
C ALA A 727 -21.43 2.91 -1.64
N TRP A 728 -21.19 1.99 -0.71
CA TRP A 728 -20.74 0.63 -0.99
C TRP A 728 -21.89 -0.37 -0.90
N THR A 729 -22.17 -1.04 -2.01
CA THR A 729 -23.18 -2.09 -2.07
C THR A 729 -22.55 -3.46 -2.23
N LEU A 730 -23.20 -4.48 -1.67
CA LEU A 730 -22.80 -5.87 -1.92
C LEU A 730 -23.16 -6.25 -3.37
N SER A 731 -22.22 -6.91 -4.05
CA SER A 731 -22.32 -7.30 -5.47
C SER A 731 -22.41 -8.80 -5.65
#